data_AF-A0A0D2E7J3-F1
#
_entry.id   AF-A0A0D2E7J3-F1
#
_cell.length_a   1.000
_cell.length_b   1.000
_cell.length_c   1.000
_cell.angle_alpha   90.00
_cell.angle_beta   90.00
_cell.angle_gamma   90.00
#
_symmetry.space_group_name_H-M   'P 1'
#
loop_
_entity.id
_entity.type
_entity.pdbx_description
1 polymer ?
#
loop_
_entity_poly.entity_id
_entity_poly.type
_entity_poly.pdbx_seq_one_letter_code
_entity_poly.pdbx_strand_id
1 'polypeptide(L)'
;MPPKPNAKATAVTADSEATPTQRRDRLDAFRRRLTPHVVDTVLLEFYLRSNNWEVDAAHAEYLQDRTNHLELLRGQGNRDADDSEAQGLFNASIVPWNENPEQERRDAAYAFNERVRSATSNTQALSRTESSLWLNINHWDVGLALRNMTSVAGNPDGIRRTLGRRYDRMREELVPATKQSKKHGQDKTAEKEAEDKLQEQRDERLAEFINITGRPDWYSLLLFLQNRGYNLVQAVEDWYNTGVPPFDFVAKSVKPGTRVGLDGKALPKPDPEDCKPRQSLPKKKKVTVRSSDDDGSSPSPPPPSPAGSDSDPEDNFDDDRDKFLPGSSSGSSSSASPEPSSPSSKERERVQGYIIDDYVDAAKACAPNPRRYLLEYIAKGKYRSNLFEKRGDHWWAERGQVDPGADSGKVPFDWDVQKHINSLNAWWRQNRSRVADEKKRAASQKWSQEENDFLYALSQELLDELKQENPGKSEDDLLPLVIPTKTKDDWARRFNEKFVGQLLPGSSEPRRPRESAAMMTQRGRCKEIIEKFKVPEDKMYAAGRKKAEERRAEKDRAKGKGKAVDGNEDTDMSDVQSVSDASAGKGKGVAPPSPQSPTPPAASPSTMSVSRESSPIDWDSVNSAGHSVINDANVRVAAALVNAGMTPQDNDWAAALRDGLIQEIAQMTEDGGIVSVIRTAALRAIEEQYQGMINSNQPIAHPRGNKRAASEDETNDDGAPGPSIGPKRRRMSGGDDAEGS
;
A
#
# COMPACT_ATOMS: atom_id res chain seq x y z
N MET A 1 42.48 -22.71 -23.15
CA MET A 1 42.11 -21.48 -22.43
C MET A 1 42.85 -21.50 -21.09
N PRO A 2 43.51 -20.41 -20.69
CA PRO A 2 44.18 -20.36 -19.39
C PRO A 2 43.12 -20.41 -18.27
N PRO A 3 43.40 -21.07 -17.13
CA PRO A 3 42.49 -21.10 -16.00
C PRO A 3 42.25 -19.67 -15.48
N LYS A 4 40.98 -19.32 -15.23
CA LYS A 4 40.62 -18.02 -14.65
C LYS A 4 41.43 -17.81 -13.36
N PRO A 5 42.06 -16.64 -13.19
CA PRO A 5 42.79 -16.35 -11.95
C PRO A 5 41.79 -16.38 -10.79
N ASN A 6 42.06 -17.24 -9.81
CA ASN A 6 41.32 -17.29 -8.55
C ASN A 6 41.23 -15.89 -7.98
N ALA A 7 40.00 -15.34 -7.99
CA ALA A 7 39.69 -14.11 -7.31
C ALA A 7 40.14 -14.26 -5.86
N LYS A 8 41.00 -13.34 -5.42
CA LYS A 8 41.47 -13.25 -4.04
C LYS A 8 40.26 -13.39 -3.12
N ALA A 9 40.27 -14.43 -2.29
CA ALA A 9 39.38 -14.55 -1.16
C ALA A 9 39.56 -13.30 -0.29
N THR A 10 38.71 -12.29 -0.52
CA THR A 10 38.47 -11.21 0.41
C THR A 10 38.14 -11.88 1.73
N ALA A 11 38.96 -11.61 2.73
CA ALA A 11 38.77 -12.10 4.09
C ALA A 11 37.28 -11.93 4.44
N VAL A 12 36.62 -13.07 4.65
CA VAL A 12 35.24 -13.19 5.09
C VAL A 12 35.16 -12.53 6.45
N THR A 13 34.98 -11.21 6.45
CA THR A 13 34.59 -10.46 7.63
C THR A 13 33.25 -11.01 8.04
N ALA A 14 33.27 -11.68 9.21
CA ALA A 14 32.17 -12.14 10.04
C ALA A 14 30.78 -11.78 9.48
N ASP A 15 29.99 -12.83 9.20
CA ASP A 15 28.54 -12.81 9.12
C ASP A 15 27.94 -11.44 9.44
N SER A 16 27.71 -10.65 8.39
CA SER A 16 26.78 -9.53 8.43
C SER A 16 25.43 -10.16 8.76
N GLU A 17 25.16 -10.33 10.06
CA GLU A 17 23.99 -10.97 10.62
C GLU A 17 22.76 -10.14 10.24
N ALA A 18 22.25 -10.39 9.03
CA ALA A 18 20.90 -9.99 8.70
C ALA A 18 20.03 -10.54 9.83
N THR A 19 19.34 -9.65 10.56
CA THR A 19 18.51 -10.06 11.68
C THR A 19 17.42 -11.02 11.18
N PRO A 20 16.82 -11.87 12.03
CA PRO A 20 15.75 -12.77 11.59
C PRO A 20 14.63 -12.05 10.83
N THR A 21 14.29 -10.81 11.22
CA THR A 21 13.34 -9.95 10.51
C THR A 21 13.85 -9.54 9.13
N GLN A 22 15.09 -9.06 9.02
CA GLN A 22 15.69 -8.70 7.72
C GLN A 22 15.81 -9.90 6.78
N ARG A 23 16.13 -11.08 7.31
CA ARG A 23 16.15 -12.33 6.53
C ARG A 23 14.78 -12.63 5.95
N ARG A 24 13.73 -12.53 6.76
CA ARG A 24 12.34 -12.69 6.32
C ARG A 24 11.96 -11.67 5.25
N ASP A 25 12.28 -10.39 5.47
CA ASP A 25 11.97 -9.32 4.51
C ASP A 25 12.68 -9.52 3.16
N ARG A 26 13.96 -9.93 3.20
CA ARG A 26 14.76 -10.22 2.01
C ARG A 26 14.26 -11.47 1.27
N LEU A 27 13.87 -12.51 2.01
CA LEU A 27 13.25 -13.70 1.44
C LEU A 27 11.92 -13.37 0.75
N ASP A 28 11.08 -12.54 1.38
CA ASP A 28 9.82 -12.08 0.79
C ASP A 28 10.05 -11.18 -0.43
N ALA A 29 11.06 -10.30 -0.39
CA ALA A 29 11.46 -9.51 -1.55
C ALA A 29 11.95 -10.40 -2.71
N PHE A 30 12.71 -11.45 -2.41
CA PHE A 30 13.20 -12.38 -3.41
C PHE A 30 12.06 -13.20 -4.05
N ARG A 31 11.15 -13.76 -3.24
CA ARG A 31 9.92 -14.42 -3.71
C ARG A 31 9.11 -13.52 -4.65
N ARG A 32 8.91 -12.26 -4.25
CA ARG A 32 8.16 -11.30 -5.06
C ARG A 32 8.84 -11.06 -6.39
N ARG A 33 10.17 -11.03 -6.49
CA ARG A 33 10.87 -10.85 -7.78
C ARG A 33 10.71 -12.03 -8.72
N LEU A 34 10.68 -13.24 -8.19
CA LEU A 34 10.56 -14.46 -8.99
C LEU A 34 9.15 -14.73 -9.51
N THR A 35 8.11 -14.04 -9.01
CA THR A 35 6.75 -14.14 -9.56
C THR A 35 6.76 -13.79 -11.07
N PRO A 36 6.20 -14.64 -11.95
CA PRO A 36 5.20 -15.69 -11.69
C PRO A 36 5.73 -17.12 -11.44
N HIS A 37 7.03 -17.35 -11.32
CA HIS A 37 7.59 -18.70 -11.14
C HIS A 37 7.22 -19.33 -9.80
N VAL A 38 7.27 -20.67 -9.76
CA VAL A 38 7.11 -21.46 -8.55
C VAL A 38 8.45 -21.48 -7.83
N VAL A 39 8.42 -21.36 -6.52
CA VAL A 39 9.64 -21.28 -5.70
C VAL A 39 9.62 -22.30 -4.57
N ASP A 40 10.78 -22.52 -3.97
CA ASP A 40 10.95 -23.33 -2.77
C ASP A 40 11.76 -22.53 -1.76
N THR A 41 11.18 -22.26 -0.59
CA THR A 41 11.83 -21.50 0.49
C THR A 41 13.26 -21.99 0.76
N VAL A 42 13.48 -23.31 0.77
CA VAL A 42 14.80 -23.89 1.08
C VAL A 42 15.82 -23.48 0.03
N LEU A 43 15.42 -23.50 -1.25
CA LEU A 43 16.26 -23.10 -2.36
C LEU A 43 16.52 -21.59 -2.36
N LEU A 44 15.50 -20.78 -2.07
CA LEU A 44 15.67 -19.32 -1.98
C LEU A 44 16.61 -18.92 -0.84
N GLU A 45 16.49 -19.57 0.31
CA GLU A 45 17.41 -19.35 1.43
C GLU A 45 18.83 -19.78 1.09
N PHE A 46 19.02 -20.87 0.33
CA PHE A 46 20.34 -21.26 -0.16
C PHE A 46 20.98 -20.15 -1.00
N TYR A 47 20.31 -19.67 -2.05
CA TYR A 47 20.83 -18.59 -2.89
C TYR A 47 21.07 -17.29 -2.10
N LEU A 48 20.16 -16.94 -1.18
CA LEU A 48 20.38 -15.78 -0.31
C LEU A 48 21.61 -15.98 0.57
N ARG A 49 21.81 -17.14 1.20
CA ARG A 49 22.98 -17.39 2.03
C ARG A 49 24.27 -17.36 1.22
N SER A 50 24.29 -17.97 0.03
CA SER A 50 25.45 -17.97 -0.88
C SER A 50 25.84 -16.57 -1.35
N ASN A 51 24.89 -15.64 -1.37
CA ASN A 51 25.09 -14.23 -1.78
C ASN A 51 25.02 -13.25 -0.62
N ASN A 52 25.37 -13.64 0.61
CA ASN A 52 25.38 -12.74 1.79
C ASN A 52 24.05 -11.98 2.01
N TRP A 53 22.94 -12.65 1.69
CA TRP A 53 21.57 -12.13 1.71
C TRP A 53 21.35 -10.93 0.77
N GLU A 54 22.15 -10.76 -0.28
CA GLU A 54 21.92 -9.75 -1.32
C GLU A 54 20.89 -10.26 -2.34
N VAL A 55 19.70 -9.64 -2.36
CA VAL A 55 18.56 -10.11 -3.16
C VAL A 55 18.82 -10.00 -4.67
N ASP A 56 19.54 -8.97 -5.12
CA ASP A 56 19.88 -8.76 -6.54
C ASP A 56 20.84 -9.85 -7.05
N ALA A 57 21.90 -10.13 -6.29
CA ALA A 57 22.89 -11.15 -6.64
C ALA A 57 22.28 -12.57 -6.61
N ALA A 58 21.55 -12.91 -5.54
CA ALA A 58 20.84 -14.19 -5.42
C ALA A 58 19.84 -14.41 -6.56
N HIS A 59 19.14 -13.35 -6.99
CA HIS A 59 18.22 -13.42 -8.11
C HIS A 59 18.91 -13.65 -9.45
N ALA A 60 20.04 -12.99 -9.69
CA ALA A 60 20.83 -13.19 -10.91
C ALA A 60 21.36 -14.63 -10.99
N GLU A 61 21.92 -15.15 -9.90
CA GLU A 61 22.43 -16.53 -9.83
C GLU A 61 21.31 -17.55 -10.02
N TYR A 62 20.18 -17.38 -9.33
CA TYR A 62 19.02 -18.26 -9.50
C TYR A 62 18.51 -18.31 -10.95
N LEU A 63 18.42 -17.17 -11.63
CA LEU A 63 17.95 -17.14 -13.03
C LEU A 63 18.96 -17.81 -13.97
N GLN A 64 20.25 -17.65 -13.71
CA GLN A 64 21.31 -18.31 -14.47
C GLN A 64 21.21 -19.84 -14.31
N ASP A 65 21.13 -20.33 -13.08
CA ASP A 65 21.04 -21.76 -12.79
C ASP A 65 19.74 -22.37 -13.32
N ARG A 66 18.62 -21.66 -13.19
CA ARG A 66 17.34 -22.05 -13.79
C ARG A 66 17.46 -22.19 -15.30
N THR A 67 18.15 -21.27 -15.96
CA THR A 67 18.36 -21.31 -17.42
C THR A 67 19.22 -22.52 -17.79
N ASN A 68 20.32 -22.75 -17.09
CA ASN A 68 21.19 -23.91 -17.29
C ASN A 68 20.43 -25.23 -17.10
N HIS A 69 19.57 -25.31 -16.07
CA HIS A 69 18.74 -26.49 -15.81
C HIS A 69 17.73 -26.75 -16.94
N LEU A 70 17.07 -25.71 -17.45
CA LEU A 70 16.16 -25.83 -18.59
C LEU A 70 16.89 -26.27 -19.87
N GLU A 71 18.10 -25.76 -20.12
CA GLU A 71 18.93 -26.20 -21.24
C GLU A 71 19.36 -27.67 -21.11
N LEU A 72 19.64 -28.12 -19.89
CA LEU A 72 19.91 -29.53 -19.63
C LEU A 72 18.68 -30.41 -19.87
N LEU A 73 17.48 -29.97 -19.47
CA LEU A 73 16.23 -30.68 -19.75
C LEU A 73 15.92 -30.76 -21.26
N ARG A 74 16.36 -29.77 -22.05
CA ARG A 74 16.31 -29.82 -23.52
C ARG A 74 17.38 -30.72 -24.15
N GLY A 75 18.30 -31.26 -23.35
CA GLY A 75 19.43 -32.07 -23.83
C GLY A 75 20.52 -31.24 -24.52
N GLN A 76 20.59 -29.93 -24.27
CA GLN A 76 21.54 -29.01 -24.90
C GLN A 76 22.72 -28.61 -24.00
N GLY A 77 22.64 -28.86 -22.69
CA GLY A 77 23.70 -28.52 -21.73
C GLY A 77 24.83 -29.55 -21.64
N ASN A 78 26.08 -29.10 -21.67
CA ASN A 78 27.23 -29.90 -21.23
C ASN A 78 27.20 -29.99 -19.69
N ARG A 79 27.20 -31.21 -19.14
CA ARG A 79 27.34 -31.43 -17.69
C ARG A 79 28.77 -31.16 -17.28
N ASP A 80 29.08 -29.91 -16.96
CA ASP A 80 30.32 -29.59 -16.25
C ASP A 80 30.17 -30.01 -14.78
N ALA A 81 31.23 -30.57 -14.19
CA ALA A 81 31.19 -31.25 -12.89
C ALA A 81 30.91 -30.29 -11.71
N ASP A 82 31.11 -28.99 -11.91
CA ASP A 82 30.92 -27.96 -10.87
C ASP A 82 29.44 -27.67 -10.57
N ASP A 83 28.51 -28.11 -11.42
CA ASP A 83 27.06 -27.91 -11.22
C ASP A 83 26.39 -28.96 -10.32
N SER A 84 27.16 -29.93 -9.79
CA SER A 84 26.61 -31.09 -9.09
C SER A 84 25.86 -30.75 -7.78
N GLU A 85 26.27 -29.71 -7.06
CA GLU A 85 25.64 -29.30 -5.80
C GLU A 85 24.32 -28.57 -6.03
N ALA A 86 24.32 -27.55 -6.90
CA ALA A 86 23.10 -26.85 -7.29
C ALA A 86 22.09 -27.84 -7.89
N GLN A 87 22.56 -28.76 -8.73
CA GLN A 87 21.72 -29.80 -9.30
C GLN A 87 21.18 -30.79 -8.27
N GLY A 88 21.95 -31.09 -7.22
CA GLY A 88 21.47 -31.86 -6.06
C GLY A 88 20.31 -31.16 -5.35
N LEU A 89 20.42 -29.84 -5.14
CA LEU A 89 19.35 -29.03 -4.56
C LEU A 89 18.13 -28.90 -5.48
N PHE A 90 18.34 -28.75 -6.79
CA PHE A 90 17.25 -28.75 -7.77
C PHE A 90 16.50 -30.08 -7.80
N ASN A 91 17.23 -31.20 -7.72
CA ASN A 91 16.62 -32.53 -7.67
C ASN A 91 15.92 -32.80 -6.33
N ALA A 92 16.38 -32.17 -5.25
CA ALA A 92 15.75 -32.24 -3.93
C ALA A 92 14.51 -31.34 -3.84
N SER A 93 14.47 -30.25 -4.62
CA SER A 93 13.32 -29.38 -4.72
C SER A 93 12.19 -30.09 -5.45
N ILE A 94 10.97 -29.90 -4.95
CA ILE A 94 9.76 -30.45 -5.55
C ILE A 94 9.35 -29.63 -6.78
N VAL A 95 9.97 -28.46 -6.99
CA VAL A 95 9.58 -27.51 -8.03
C VAL A 95 9.91 -28.10 -9.42
N PRO A 96 8.88 -28.40 -10.23
CA PRO A 96 9.09 -28.84 -11.60
C PRO A 96 9.31 -27.63 -12.50
N TRP A 97 10.55 -27.45 -12.95
CA TRP A 97 10.95 -26.31 -13.77
C TRP A 97 10.36 -26.42 -15.18
N ASN A 98 9.68 -25.36 -15.62
CA ASN A 98 9.11 -25.28 -16.96
C ASN A 98 9.34 -23.89 -17.56
N GLU A 99 9.52 -23.80 -18.88
CA GLU A 99 9.61 -22.52 -19.57
C GLU A 99 8.30 -21.74 -19.54
N ASN A 100 7.18 -22.46 -19.56
CA ASN A 100 5.86 -21.88 -19.43
C ASN A 100 5.48 -21.79 -17.94
N PRO A 101 5.38 -20.58 -17.35
CA PRO A 101 5.01 -20.42 -15.93
C PRO A 101 3.65 -21.03 -15.58
N GLU A 102 2.73 -21.07 -16.55
CA GLU A 102 1.42 -21.69 -16.37
C GLU A 102 1.54 -23.21 -16.18
N GLN A 103 2.39 -23.85 -16.99
CA GLN A 103 2.65 -25.28 -16.88
C GLN A 103 3.47 -25.59 -15.63
N GLU A 104 4.48 -24.77 -15.32
CA GLU A 104 5.29 -24.84 -14.09
C GLU A 104 4.38 -24.92 -12.85
N ARG A 105 3.35 -24.07 -12.79
CA ARG A 105 2.38 -24.03 -11.70
C ARG A 105 1.46 -25.25 -11.64
N ARG A 106 1.00 -25.76 -12.79
CA ARG A 106 0.22 -27.01 -12.85
C ARG A 106 1.03 -28.20 -12.34
N ASP A 107 2.27 -28.31 -12.82
CA ASP A 107 3.20 -29.36 -12.45
C ASP A 107 3.52 -29.25 -10.95
N ALA A 108 3.73 -28.05 -10.42
CA ALA A 108 3.97 -27.83 -8.99
C ALA A 108 2.76 -28.23 -8.12
N ALA A 109 1.55 -27.89 -8.55
CA ALA A 109 0.33 -28.32 -7.87
C ALA A 109 0.15 -29.84 -7.92
N TYR A 110 0.55 -30.50 -9.01
CA TYR A 110 0.59 -31.96 -9.09
C TYR A 110 1.59 -32.56 -8.09
N ALA A 111 2.85 -32.09 -8.14
CA ALA A 111 3.93 -32.58 -7.29
C ALA A 111 3.65 -32.34 -5.79
N PHE A 112 3.08 -31.18 -5.46
CA PHE A 112 2.61 -30.88 -4.11
C PHE A 112 1.55 -31.89 -3.65
N ASN A 113 0.54 -32.17 -4.46
CA ASN A 113 -0.52 -33.11 -4.10
C ASN A 113 0.01 -34.54 -3.87
N GLU A 114 0.91 -35.01 -4.72
CA GLU A 114 1.55 -36.32 -4.55
C GLU A 114 2.36 -36.39 -3.25
N ARG A 115 3.02 -35.30 -2.86
CA ARG A 115 3.74 -35.22 -1.58
C ARG A 115 2.81 -35.18 -0.38
N VAL A 116 1.70 -34.44 -0.46
CA VAL A 116 0.64 -34.46 0.57
C VAL A 116 0.09 -35.87 0.72
N ARG A 117 -0.25 -36.51 -0.39
CA ARG A 117 -0.76 -37.89 -0.43
C ARG A 117 0.21 -38.88 0.18
N SER A 118 1.50 -38.74 -0.10
CA SER A 118 2.56 -39.57 0.49
C SER A 118 2.70 -39.34 2.00
N ALA A 119 2.59 -38.09 2.45
CA ALA A 119 2.68 -37.72 3.87
C ALA A 119 1.44 -38.16 4.70
N THR A 120 0.27 -38.30 4.08
CA THR A 120 -0.99 -38.68 4.74
C THR A 120 -1.32 -40.17 4.60
N SER A 121 -0.30 -41.00 4.31
CA SER A 121 -0.45 -42.45 4.11
C SER A 121 -1.53 -42.81 3.07
N ASN A 122 -1.67 -42.00 2.01
CA ASN A 122 -2.68 -42.12 0.95
C ASN A 122 -4.15 -41.99 1.38
N THR A 123 -4.45 -41.69 2.64
CA THR A 123 -5.84 -41.65 3.12
C THR A 123 -6.55 -40.34 2.81
N GLN A 124 -5.80 -39.24 2.66
CA GLN A 124 -6.34 -37.92 2.40
C GLN A 124 -5.52 -37.21 1.31
N ALA A 125 -6.07 -37.18 0.09
CA ALA A 125 -5.51 -36.40 -1.01
C ALA A 125 -6.28 -35.08 -1.19
N LEU A 126 -5.58 -34.03 -1.58
CA LEU A 126 -6.21 -32.79 -2.00
C LEU A 126 -6.69 -32.95 -3.45
N SER A 127 -7.73 -32.22 -3.84
CA SER A 127 -8.01 -32.07 -5.26
C SER A 127 -6.92 -31.23 -5.94
N ARG A 128 -6.84 -31.32 -7.27
CA ARG A 128 -5.92 -30.51 -8.08
C ARG A 128 -6.18 -29.01 -7.89
N THR A 129 -7.45 -28.64 -7.84
CA THR A 129 -7.92 -27.28 -7.57
C THR A 129 -7.54 -26.84 -6.16
N GLU A 130 -7.77 -27.68 -5.14
CA GLU A 130 -7.36 -27.37 -3.76
C GLU A 130 -5.85 -27.16 -3.63
N SER A 131 -5.05 -28.01 -4.28
CA SER A 131 -3.59 -27.91 -4.30
C SER A 131 -3.13 -26.60 -4.95
N SER A 132 -3.72 -26.23 -6.08
CA SER A 132 -3.43 -24.98 -6.79
C SER A 132 -3.78 -23.74 -5.95
N LEU A 133 -4.97 -23.74 -5.32
CA LEU A 133 -5.40 -22.64 -4.46
C LEU A 133 -4.55 -22.56 -3.18
N TRP A 134 -4.16 -23.69 -2.61
CA TRP A 134 -3.29 -23.71 -1.42
C TRP A 134 -1.89 -23.16 -1.75
N LEU A 135 -1.31 -23.55 -2.89
CA LEU A 135 -0.05 -22.96 -3.34
C LEU A 135 -0.19 -21.46 -3.60
N ASN A 136 -1.29 -21.00 -4.20
CA ASN A 136 -1.54 -19.56 -4.41
C ASN A 136 -1.59 -18.76 -3.09
N ILE A 137 -2.26 -19.28 -2.05
CA ILE A 137 -2.26 -18.66 -0.71
C ILE A 137 -0.83 -18.53 -0.15
N ASN A 138 0.03 -19.49 -0.47
CA ASN A 138 1.42 -19.55 -0.05
C ASN A 138 2.38 -18.96 -1.10
N HIS A 139 1.89 -18.05 -1.96
CA HIS A 139 2.70 -17.35 -2.96
C HIS A 139 3.47 -18.26 -3.92
N TRP A 140 2.92 -19.43 -4.24
CA TRP A 140 3.56 -20.46 -5.05
C TRP A 140 4.91 -20.93 -4.50
N ASP A 141 5.09 -20.84 -3.18
CA ASP A 141 6.23 -21.39 -2.46
C ASP A 141 5.88 -22.77 -1.89
N VAL A 142 6.42 -23.83 -2.51
CA VAL A 142 6.09 -25.23 -2.16
C VAL A 142 6.57 -25.58 -0.76
N GLY A 143 7.76 -25.10 -0.37
CA GLY A 143 8.32 -25.32 0.97
C GLY A 143 7.47 -24.66 2.06
N LEU A 144 7.03 -23.42 1.83
CA LEU A 144 6.13 -22.71 2.74
C LEU A 144 4.76 -23.40 2.82
N ALA A 145 4.21 -23.84 1.68
CA ALA A 145 2.92 -24.54 1.63
C ALA A 145 2.94 -25.86 2.43
N LEU A 146 4.05 -26.61 2.39
CA LEU A 146 4.25 -27.83 3.17
C LEU A 146 4.40 -27.51 4.67
N ARG A 147 5.18 -26.49 5.02
CA ARG A 147 5.33 -26.05 6.42
C ARG A 147 4.00 -25.58 7.02
N ASN A 148 3.19 -24.86 6.24
CA ASN A 148 1.87 -24.40 6.68
C ASN A 148 0.85 -25.53 6.77
N MET A 149 1.00 -26.59 5.96
CA MET A 149 0.23 -27.81 6.12
C MET A 149 0.50 -28.48 7.47
N THR A 150 1.78 -28.61 7.88
CA THR A 150 2.14 -29.29 9.13
C THR A 150 1.82 -28.48 10.39
N SER A 151 1.88 -27.15 10.31
CA SER A 151 1.71 -26.25 11.47
C SER A 151 0.25 -25.78 11.68
N VAL A 152 -0.34 -25.13 10.68
CA VAL A 152 -1.61 -24.39 10.82
C VAL A 152 -2.80 -25.27 10.47
N ALA A 153 -2.67 -26.12 9.46
CA ALA A 153 -3.76 -26.99 9.02
C ALA A 153 -3.81 -28.30 9.80
N GLY A 154 -2.66 -28.85 10.21
CA GLY A 154 -2.51 -30.13 10.92
C GLY A 154 -2.93 -31.36 10.11
N ASN A 155 -3.80 -31.18 9.09
CA ASN A 155 -4.31 -32.17 8.16
C ASN A 155 -4.89 -31.50 6.89
N PRO A 156 -5.11 -32.26 5.81
CA PRO A 156 -5.85 -31.82 4.62
C PRO A 156 -7.21 -31.17 4.92
N ASP A 157 -7.92 -31.57 5.97
CA ASP A 157 -9.21 -30.96 6.35
C ASP A 157 -9.06 -29.52 6.86
N GLY A 158 -7.94 -29.18 7.51
CA GLY A 158 -7.57 -27.82 7.87
C GLY A 158 -7.30 -26.95 6.64
N ILE A 159 -6.66 -27.53 5.62
CA ILE A 159 -6.47 -26.87 4.32
C ILE A 159 -7.84 -26.58 3.71
N ARG A 160 -8.72 -27.58 3.59
CA ARG A 160 -10.07 -27.40 3.03
C ARG A 160 -10.89 -26.34 3.75
N ARG A 161 -10.85 -26.30 5.09
CA ARG A 161 -11.51 -25.25 5.88
C ARG A 161 -10.95 -23.85 5.62
N THR A 162 -9.65 -23.74 5.38
CA THR A 162 -9.00 -22.46 5.07
C THR A 162 -9.33 -22.01 3.65
N LEU A 163 -9.29 -22.94 2.69
CA LEU A 163 -9.70 -22.71 1.32
C LEU A 163 -11.17 -22.31 1.22
N GLY A 164 -12.06 -23.00 1.95
CA GLY A 164 -13.48 -22.67 1.97
C GLY A 164 -13.74 -21.24 2.46
N ARG A 165 -13.11 -20.85 3.58
CA ARG A 165 -13.22 -19.48 4.12
C ARG A 165 -12.79 -18.39 3.12
N ARG A 166 -11.77 -18.64 2.29
CA ARG A 166 -11.26 -17.64 1.34
C ARG A 166 -11.98 -17.67 -0.01
N TYR A 167 -12.26 -18.85 -0.54
CA TYR A 167 -12.68 -19.05 -1.93
C TYR A 167 -14.13 -19.49 -2.11
N ASP A 168 -14.88 -19.88 -1.07
CA ASP A 168 -16.29 -20.29 -1.26
C ASP A 168 -17.15 -19.14 -1.79
N ARG A 169 -16.90 -17.90 -1.36
CA ARG A 169 -17.56 -16.70 -1.92
C ARG A 169 -17.26 -16.46 -3.41
N MET A 170 -16.21 -17.10 -3.94
CA MET A 170 -15.80 -16.99 -5.34
C MET A 170 -16.27 -18.18 -6.19
N ARG A 171 -16.95 -19.17 -5.58
CA ARG A 171 -17.63 -20.28 -6.28
C ARG A 171 -18.96 -19.84 -6.89
N GLU A 172 -19.64 -18.89 -6.25
CA GLU A 172 -20.96 -18.44 -6.69
C GLU A 172 -20.87 -17.67 -8.01
N GLU A 173 -21.68 -18.02 -9.01
CA GLU A 173 -21.72 -17.27 -10.27
C GLU A 173 -22.16 -15.83 -10.04
N LEU A 174 -21.42 -14.88 -10.62
CA LEU A 174 -21.80 -13.47 -10.62
C LEU A 174 -22.85 -13.24 -11.70
N VAL A 175 -24.09 -13.58 -11.39
CA VAL A 175 -25.22 -13.30 -12.27
C VAL A 175 -25.32 -11.79 -12.44
N PRO A 176 -25.21 -11.24 -13.68
CA PRO A 176 -25.45 -9.83 -13.89
C PRO A 176 -26.85 -9.51 -13.37
N ALA A 177 -26.97 -8.50 -12.51
CA ALA A 177 -28.24 -8.10 -11.90
C ALA A 177 -29.32 -8.18 -12.97
N THR A 178 -30.15 -9.22 -12.89
CA THR A 178 -31.17 -9.47 -13.91
C THR A 178 -31.99 -8.19 -13.90
N LYS A 179 -32.25 -7.61 -15.07
CA LYS A 179 -33.03 -6.37 -15.20
C LYS A 179 -34.47 -6.65 -14.75
N GLN A 180 -34.67 -6.90 -13.46
CA GLN A 180 -35.97 -7.00 -12.84
C GLN A 180 -36.63 -5.67 -13.13
N SER A 181 -37.75 -5.77 -13.85
CA SER A 181 -38.43 -4.67 -14.50
C SER A 181 -38.44 -3.44 -13.61
N LYS A 182 -37.77 -2.36 -14.06
CA LYS A 182 -37.67 -1.08 -13.37
C LYS A 182 -39.06 -0.64 -12.93
N LYS A 183 -39.43 -0.86 -11.66
CA LYS A 183 -40.57 -0.16 -11.08
C LYS A 183 -40.17 1.31 -11.06
N HIS A 184 -40.90 2.11 -11.83
CA HIS A 184 -40.73 3.55 -11.96
C HIS A 184 -40.66 4.18 -10.56
N GLY A 185 -39.47 4.61 -10.13
CA GLY A 185 -39.27 5.29 -8.85
C GLY A 185 -38.16 4.74 -7.94
N GLN A 186 -37.52 3.62 -8.26
CA GLN A 186 -36.40 3.12 -7.44
C GLN A 186 -35.13 3.99 -7.57
N ASP A 187 -34.48 4.23 -6.44
CA ASP A 187 -33.29 5.06 -6.27
C ASP A 187 -32.13 4.62 -7.18
N LYS A 188 -31.78 5.48 -8.15
CA LYS A 188 -30.65 5.27 -9.08
C LYS A 188 -29.30 5.09 -8.37
N THR A 189 -29.20 5.49 -7.10
CA THR A 189 -28.00 5.34 -6.28
C THR A 189 -27.76 3.89 -5.87
N ALA A 190 -28.80 3.16 -5.43
CA ALA A 190 -28.66 1.77 -5.02
C ALA A 190 -28.35 0.83 -6.20
N GLU A 191 -28.94 1.09 -7.38
CA GLU A 191 -28.62 0.34 -8.62
C GLU A 191 -27.14 0.50 -8.99
N LYS A 192 -26.63 1.74 -8.90
CA LYS A 192 -25.23 2.03 -9.18
C LYS A 192 -24.28 1.41 -8.14
N GLU A 193 -24.59 1.49 -6.85
CA GLU A 193 -23.78 0.87 -5.80
C GLU A 193 -23.73 -0.65 -5.94
N ALA A 194 -24.82 -1.29 -6.36
CA ALA A 194 -24.85 -2.72 -6.66
C ALA A 194 -24.02 -3.07 -7.89
N GLU A 195 -24.05 -2.25 -8.94
CA GLU A 195 -23.21 -2.41 -10.14
C GLU A 195 -21.72 -2.22 -9.83
N ASP A 196 -21.38 -1.19 -9.06
CA ASP A 196 -20.00 -0.91 -8.62
C ASP A 196 -19.47 -2.09 -7.76
N LYS A 197 -20.29 -2.64 -6.85
CA LYS A 197 -19.92 -3.82 -6.03
C LYS A 197 -19.78 -5.09 -6.84
N LEU A 198 -20.66 -5.32 -7.82
CA LEU A 198 -20.55 -6.45 -8.74
C LEU A 198 -19.26 -6.36 -9.55
N GLN A 199 -18.88 -5.15 -9.95
CA GLN A 199 -17.65 -4.91 -10.68
C GLN A 199 -16.41 -5.18 -9.82
N GLU A 200 -16.41 -4.71 -8.57
CA GLU A 200 -15.33 -5.01 -7.61
C GLU A 200 -15.13 -6.53 -7.46
N GLN A 201 -16.21 -7.31 -7.37
CA GLN A 201 -16.13 -8.77 -7.31
C GLN A 201 -15.58 -9.41 -8.58
N ARG A 202 -15.88 -8.85 -9.77
CA ARG A 202 -15.33 -9.34 -11.04
C ARG A 202 -13.84 -9.08 -11.12
N ASP A 203 -13.41 -7.89 -10.74
CA ASP A 203 -12.01 -7.46 -10.76
C ASP A 203 -11.20 -8.26 -9.73
N GLU A 204 -11.74 -8.49 -8.54
CA GLU A 204 -11.11 -9.34 -7.51
C GLU A 204 -10.86 -10.75 -8.04
N ARG A 205 -11.87 -11.39 -8.65
CA ARG A 205 -11.75 -12.75 -9.18
C ARG A 205 -10.79 -12.82 -10.37
N LEU A 206 -10.76 -11.80 -11.23
CA LEU A 206 -9.78 -11.71 -12.31
C LEU A 206 -8.35 -11.56 -11.77
N ALA A 207 -8.14 -10.70 -10.78
CA ALA A 207 -6.83 -10.49 -10.16
C ALA A 207 -6.31 -11.78 -9.50
N GLU A 208 -7.16 -12.47 -8.73
CA GLU A 208 -6.83 -13.78 -8.17
C GLU A 208 -6.55 -14.82 -9.27
N PHE A 209 -7.31 -14.84 -10.37
CA PHE A 209 -7.06 -15.78 -11.46
C PHE A 209 -5.74 -15.49 -12.21
N ILE A 210 -5.37 -14.23 -12.40
CA ILE A 210 -4.04 -13.84 -12.91
C ILE A 210 -2.96 -14.35 -11.95
N ASN A 211 -3.15 -14.14 -10.65
CA ASN A 211 -2.21 -14.58 -9.62
C ASN A 211 -2.11 -16.09 -9.48
N ILE A 212 -3.16 -16.86 -9.83
CA ILE A 212 -3.15 -18.33 -9.83
C ILE A 212 -2.50 -18.86 -11.11
N THR A 213 -2.84 -18.32 -12.28
CA THR A 213 -2.33 -18.84 -13.56
C THR A 213 -0.92 -18.37 -13.89
N GLY A 214 -0.51 -17.20 -13.39
CA GLY A 214 0.80 -16.61 -13.67
C GLY A 214 0.94 -16.09 -15.10
N ARG A 215 -0.15 -16.10 -15.87
CA ARG A 215 -0.16 -15.66 -17.27
C ARG A 215 -0.22 -14.14 -17.36
N PRO A 216 0.53 -13.53 -18.30
CA PRO A 216 0.45 -12.10 -18.55
C PRO A 216 -0.76 -11.68 -19.41
N ASP A 217 -1.40 -12.63 -20.09
CA ASP A 217 -2.55 -12.40 -20.97
C ASP A 217 -3.86 -12.30 -20.18
N TRP A 218 -4.09 -11.14 -19.58
CA TRP A 218 -5.28 -10.88 -18.76
C TRP A 218 -6.59 -10.96 -19.56
N TYR A 219 -6.58 -10.72 -20.88
CA TYR A 219 -7.80 -10.69 -21.68
C TYR A 219 -8.33 -12.11 -21.94
N SER A 220 -7.45 -13.06 -22.23
CA SER A 220 -7.80 -14.48 -22.27
C SER A 220 -8.37 -14.95 -20.95
N LEU A 221 -7.74 -14.55 -19.83
CA LEU A 221 -8.20 -14.89 -18.48
C LEU A 221 -9.57 -14.29 -18.17
N LEU A 222 -9.82 -13.03 -18.58
CA LEU A 222 -11.13 -12.38 -18.44
C LEU A 222 -12.21 -13.13 -19.20
N LEU A 223 -11.99 -13.46 -20.49
CA LEU A 223 -12.96 -14.21 -21.28
C LEU A 223 -13.19 -15.62 -20.70
N PHE A 224 -12.12 -16.24 -20.22
CA PHE A 224 -12.17 -17.56 -19.60
C PHE A 224 -13.02 -17.56 -18.31
N LEU A 225 -12.93 -16.51 -17.49
CA LEU A 225 -13.79 -16.29 -16.33
C LEU A 225 -15.23 -15.94 -16.73
N GLN A 226 -15.41 -15.05 -17.72
CA GLN A 226 -16.74 -14.66 -18.19
C GLN A 226 -17.56 -15.86 -18.68
N ASN A 227 -16.91 -16.77 -19.43
CA ASN A 227 -17.53 -18.00 -19.93
C ASN A 227 -17.98 -18.95 -18.80
N ARG A 228 -17.51 -18.73 -17.57
CA ARG A 228 -17.81 -19.52 -16.37
C ARG A 228 -18.64 -18.72 -15.35
N GLY A 229 -19.29 -17.65 -15.78
CA GLY A 229 -20.07 -16.79 -14.89
C GLY A 229 -19.22 -16.17 -13.76
N TYR A 230 -17.93 -15.96 -14.01
CA TYR A 230 -16.94 -15.56 -13.02
C TYR A 230 -16.73 -16.54 -11.86
N ASN A 231 -17.20 -17.80 -11.92
CA ASN A 231 -16.88 -18.81 -10.90
C ASN A 231 -15.36 -19.12 -10.93
N LEU A 232 -14.62 -18.57 -9.97
CA LEU A 232 -13.16 -18.66 -9.94
C LEU A 232 -12.71 -20.10 -9.70
N VAL A 233 -13.35 -20.82 -8.80
CA VAL A 233 -12.92 -22.19 -8.44
C VAL A 233 -13.12 -23.14 -9.61
N GLN A 234 -14.23 -23.03 -10.34
CA GLN A 234 -14.43 -23.77 -11.59
C GLN A 234 -13.42 -23.36 -12.67
N ALA A 235 -13.11 -22.07 -12.78
CA ALA A 235 -12.09 -21.61 -13.72
C ALA A 235 -10.70 -22.17 -13.40
N VAL A 236 -10.33 -22.27 -12.12
CA VAL A 236 -9.05 -22.87 -11.71
C VAL A 236 -9.03 -24.37 -12.01
N GLU A 237 -10.13 -25.08 -11.77
CA GLU A 237 -10.24 -26.51 -12.13
C GLU A 237 -10.06 -26.73 -13.64
N ASP A 238 -10.80 -25.97 -14.46
CA ASP A 238 -10.72 -26.10 -15.91
C ASP A 238 -9.36 -25.66 -16.46
N TRP A 239 -8.78 -24.60 -15.90
CA TRP A 239 -7.42 -24.15 -16.22
C TRP A 239 -6.39 -25.22 -15.90
N TYR A 240 -6.52 -25.89 -14.76
CA TYR A 240 -5.60 -26.96 -14.39
C TYR A 240 -5.67 -28.10 -15.42
N ASN A 241 -6.87 -28.46 -15.87
CA ASN A 241 -7.06 -29.60 -16.77
C ASN A 241 -6.74 -29.28 -18.24
N THR A 242 -7.06 -28.09 -18.72
CA THR A 242 -7.03 -27.75 -20.16
C THR A 242 -6.11 -26.57 -20.50
N GLY A 243 -5.65 -25.83 -19.49
CA GLY A 243 -5.03 -24.52 -19.67
C GLY A 243 -6.03 -23.46 -20.09
N VAL A 244 -5.55 -22.22 -20.18
CA VAL A 244 -6.35 -21.15 -20.78
C VAL A 244 -5.92 -20.99 -22.25
N PRO A 245 -6.83 -21.11 -23.23
CA PRO A 245 -6.48 -20.85 -24.62
C PRO A 245 -6.03 -19.37 -24.78
N PRO A 246 -5.00 -19.08 -25.58
CA PRO A 246 -4.66 -17.70 -25.89
C PRO A 246 -5.82 -17.04 -26.65
N PHE A 247 -5.98 -15.73 -26.47
CA PHE A 247 -6.99 -14.99 -27.18
C PHE A 247 -6.51 -14.84 -28.62
N ASP A 248 -6.99 -15.74 -29.47
CA ASP A 248 -6.81 -15.60 -30.90
C ASP A 248 -7.61 -14.37 -31.32
N PHE A 249 -6.90 -13.26 -31.50
CA PHE A 249 -7.41 -12.13 -32.24
C PHE A 249 -7.64 -12.65 -33.66
N VAL A 250 -8.82 -13.21 -33.92
CA VAL A 250 -9.33 -13.31 -35.27
C VAL A 250 -9.52 -11.86 -35.65
N ALA A 251 -8.44 -11.24 -36.16
CA ALA A 251 -8.51 -9.99 -36.87
C ALA A 251 -9.53 -10.30 -37.95
N LYS A 252 -10.80 -9.96 -37.70
CA LYS A 252 -11.89 -10.11 -38.66
C LYS A 252 -11.29 -9.62 -39.94
N SER A 253 -11.01 -10.53 -40.88
CA SER A 253 -10.19 -10.24 -42.03
C SER A 253 -10.81 -8.99 -42.64
N VAL A 254 -10.20 -7.84 -42.42
CA VAL A 254 -10.69 -6.60 -42.99
C VAL A 254 -10.44 -6.87 -44.45
N LYS A 255 -11.51 -7.17 -45.20
CA LYS A 255 -11.39 -7.40 -46.65
C LYS A 255 -10.52 -6.26 -47.16
N PRO A 256 -9.35 -6.54 -47.74
CA PRO A 256 -8.43 -5.48 -48.12
C PRO A 256 -9.18 -4.51 -49.04
N GLY A 257 -9.42 -3.29 -48.54
CA GLY A 257 -10.17 -2.26 -49.25
C GLY A 257 -11.47 -1.74 -48.60
N THR A 258 -11.99 -2.36 -47.53
CA THR A 258 -13.18 -1.83 -46.84
C THR A 258 -12.76 -1.02 -45.62
N ARG A 259 -12.79 0.32 -45.73
CA ARG A 259 -12.71 1.18 -44.53
C ARG A 259 -13.96 0.91 -43.69
N VAL A 260 -13.79 0.54 -42.43
CA VAL A 260 -14.90 0.33 -41.50
C VAL A 260 -14.87 1.49 -40.51
N GLY A 261 -16.00 2.16 -40.35
CA GLY A 261 -16.18 3.26 -39.40
C GLY A 261 -16.13 2.77 -37.95
N LEU A 262 -16.05 3.72 -37.02
CA LEU A 262 -16.00 3.45 -35.57
C LEU A 262 -17.21 2.66 -35.04
N ASP A 263 -18.32 2.63 -35.79
CA ASP A 263 -19.54 1.88 -35.50
C ASP A 263 -19.56 0.46 -36.10
N GLY A 264 -18.48 0.02 -36.75
CA GLY A 264 -18.41 -1.29 -37.42
C GLY A 264 -19.10 -1.33 -38.78
N LYS A 265 -19.62 -0.21 -39.30
CA LYS A 265 -20.23 -0.14 -40.64
C LYS A 265 -19.19 0.19 -41.70
N ALA A 266 -19.36 -0.34 -42.91
CA ALA A 266 -18.49 -0.01 -44.04
C ALA A 266 -18.64 1.48 -44.39
N LEU A 267 -17.54 2.22 -44.35
CA LEU A 267 -17.47 3.59 -44.86
C LEU A 267 -17.42 3.54 -46.40
N PRO A 268 -18.13 4.46 -47.08
CA PRO A 268 -18.01 4.58 -48.53
C PRO A 268 -16.57 4.88 -48.94
N LYS A 269 -16.14 4.37 -50.10
CA LYS A 269 -14.84 4.73 -50.67
C LYS A 269 -14.78 6.26 -50.83
N PRO A 270 -13.71 6.93 -50.37
CA PRO A 270 -13.56 8.36 -50.60
C PRO A 270 -13.59 8.65 -52.09
N ASP A 271 -14.20 9.78 -52.48
CA ASP A 271 -14.28 10.18 -53.87
C ASP A 271 -12.86 10.37 -54.44
N PRO A 272 -12.59 10.04 -55.72
CA PRO A 272 -11.25 10.17 -56.31
C PRO A 272 -10.67 11.59 -56.21
N GLU A 273 -11.53 12.60 -56.04
CA GLU A 273 -11.14 13.99 -55.86
C GLU A 273 -10.49 14.27 -54.50
N ASP A 274 -10.90 13.55 -53.45
CA ASP A 274 -10.34 13.67 -52.09
C ASP A 274 -8.94 13.02 -51.96
N CYS A 275 -8.56 12.20 -52.94
CA CYS A 275 -7.28 11.50 -53.01
C CYS A 275 -6.25 12.20 -53.92
N LYS A 276 -6.55 13.40 -54.44
CA LYS A 276 -5.54 14.23 -55.12
C LYS A 276 -4.57 14.79 -54.06
N PRO A 277 -3.26 14.47 -54.11
CA PRO A 277 -2.29 15.05 -53.19
C PRO A 277 -2.35 16.57 -53.32
N ARG A 278 -2.62 17.28 -52.21
CA ARG A 278 -2.60 18.75 -52.17
C ARG A 278 -1.21 19.24 -52.60
N GLN A 279 -1.09 19.61 -53.88
CA GLN A 279 0.12 20.23 -54.39
C GLN A 279 0.23 21.64 -53.81
N SER A 280 1.33 21.86 -53.09
CA SER A 280 1.76 23.11 -52.44
C SER A 280 0.93 23.58 -51.23
N LEU A 281 1.58 23.52 -50.06
CA LEU A 281 1.20 24.27 -48.88
C LEU A 281 1.26 25.78 -49.20
N PRO A 282 0.24 26.59 -48.85
CA PRO A 282 0.31 28.04 -49.00
C PRO A 282 1.46 28.59 -48.14
N LYS A 283 2.36 29.33 -48.78
CA LYS A 283 3.50 30.01 -48.14
C LYS A 283 2.99 30.83 -46.94
N LYS A 284 3.51 30.50 -45.76
CA LYS A 284 3.22 31.22 -44.50
C LYS A 284 3.44 32.73 -44.72
N LYS A 285 2.38 33.50 -44.53
CA LYS A 285 2.39 34.96 -44.46
C LYS A 285 3.28 35.34 -43.27
N LYS A 286 4.44 35.95 -43.53
CA LYS A 286 5.32 36.53 -42.50
C LYS A 286 4.50 37.55 -41.70
N VAL A 287 4.29 37.28 -40.42
CA VAL A 287 3.83 38.26 -39.45
C VAL A 287 5.05 39.06 -39.02
N THR A 288 5.06 40.33 -39.40
CA THR A 288 6.07 41.32 -39.00
C THR A 288 5.86 41.66 -37.53
N VAL A 289 6.73 41.16 -36.66
CA VAL A 289 6.87 41.70 -35.30
C VAL A 289 7.86 42.85 -35.40
N ARG A 290 7.37 44.06 -35.12
CA ARG A 290 8.18 45.27 -34.90
C ARG A 290 8.96 45.09 -33.60
N SER A 291 10.27 44.97 -33.70
CA SER A 291 11.20 45.41 -32.66
C SER A 291 11.96 46.60 -33.25
N SER A 292 11.72 47.77 -32.68
CA SER A 292 12.48 48.98 -32.93
C SER A 292 13.58 49.10 -31.89
N ASP A 293 14.73 49.58 -32.38
CA ASP A 293 15.86 50.17 -31.65
C ASP A 293 16.75 49.13 -30.91
N ASP A 294 18.07 49.08 -31.07
CA ASP A 294 19.02 50.05 -31.61
C ASP A 294 20.38 49.36 -31.91
N ASP A 295 21.19 50.02 -32.73
CA ASP A 295 22.61 49.84 -33.10
C ASP A 295 23.41 48.64 -32.52
N GLY A 296 24.12 47.82 -33.29
CA GLY A 296 24.92 48.18 -34.46
C GLY A 296 26.40 48.30 -34.10
N SER A 297 27.13 47.18 -34.00
CA SER A 297 28.54 47.00 -34.45
C SER A 297 29.17 45.69 -33.93
N SER A 298 29.59 44.83 -34.88
CA SER A 298 30.74 43.90 -34.70
C SER A 298 32.05 44.72 -34.61
N PRO A 299 33.24 44.20 -34.21
CA PRO A 299 33.69 42.79 -34.28
C PRO A 299 34.71 42.32 -33.19
N SER A 300 35.12 41.05 -33.36
CA SER A 300 36.43 40.45 -32.97
C SER A 300 36.55 39.72 -31.61
N PRO A 301 37.29 38.59 -31.57
CA PRO A 301 37.48 37.77 -30.39
C PRO A 301 38.66 38.27 -29.53
N PRO A 302 38.59 38.19 -28.19
CA PRO A 302 39.77 38.45 -27.35
C PRO A 302 40.55 37.17 -27.00
N PRO A 303 41.87 37.30 -26.75
CA PRO A 303 42.82 36.22 -26.46
C PRO A 303 42.78 35.78 -24.98
N PRO A 304 43.54 34.74 -24.56
CA PRO A 304 43.40 34.13 -23.24
C PRO A 304 44.26 34.81 -22.16
N SER A 305 43.86 34.55 -20.90
CA SER A 305 44.57 34.73 -19.59
C SER A 305 44.09 35.95 -18.75
N PRO A 306 44.32 36.02 -17.42
CA PRO A 306 44.93 35.08 -16.46
C PRO A 306 44.11 34.89 -15.14
N ALA A 307 44.68 34.13 -14.20
CA ALA A 307 44.23 33.90 -12.84
C ALA A 307 44.06 35.18 -11.98
N GLY A 308 43.06 35.16 -11.09
CA GLY A 308 42.80 36.10 -10.00
C GLY A 308 41.33 35.95 -9.57
N SER A 309 41.02 35.20 -8.50
CA SER A 309 40.91 35.72 -7.13
C SER A 309 39.98 36.93 -7.03
N ASP A 310 38.70 36.69 -6.85
CA ASP A 310 37.86 37.46 -5.92
C ASP A 310 36.65 36.62 -5.51
N SER A 311 36.46 36.57 -4.20
CA SER A 311 35.45 35.82 -3.47
C SER A 311 34.13 36.58 -3.44
N ASP A 312 33.13 36.09 -4.16
CA ASP A 312 31.73 36.48 -3.95
C ASP A 312 31.16 35.73 -2.73
N PRO A 313 30.39 36.40 -1.85
CA PRO A 313 29.74 35.75 -0.72
C PRO A 313 28.57 34.89 -1.20
N GLU A 314 28.67 33.59 -0.96
CA GLU A 314 27.62 32.62 -1.28
C GLU A 314 26.29 32.95 -0.57
N ASP A 315 25.24 32.99 -1.39
CA ASP A 315 23.83 33.18 -1.04
C ASP A 315 23.32 31.93 -0.30
N ASN A 316 23.41 31.94 1.03
CA ASN A 316 23.12 30.84 1.96
C ASN A 316 21.61 30.48 2.12
N PHE A 317 20.78 30.69 1.09
CA PHE A 317 19.33 30.51 1.18
C PHE A 317 18.81 29.12 0.77
N ASP A 318 19.67 28.27 0.17
CA ASP A 318 19.24 26.97 -0.39
C ASP A 318 19.47 25.75 0.51
N ASP A 319 20.16 25.88 1.64
CA ASP A 319 20.58 24.74 2.48
C ASP A 319 19.49 24.16 3.42
N ASP A 320 18.35 24.85 3.57
CA ASP A 320 17.24 24.45 4.46
C ASP A 320 16.13 23.65 3.75
N ARG A 321 16.27 23.33 2.45
CA ARG A 321 15.18 22.68 1.67
C ARG A 321 15.11 21.15 1.77
N ASP A 322 16.17 20.47 2.19
CA ASP A 322 16.28 19.01 2.08
C ASP A 322 16.31 18.23 3.42
N LYS A 323 15.93 18.83 4.55
CA LYS A 323 15.78 18.11 5.84
C LYS A 323 14.33 18.04 6.30
N PHE A 324 13.54 17.18 5.66
CA PHE A 324 12.30 16.66 6.27
C PHE A 324 12.50 15.20 6.65
N LEU A 325 12.86 14.96 7.92
CA LEU A 325 12.85 13.63 8.53
C LEU A 325 11.40 13.20 8.80
N PRO A 326 11.02 11.93 8.54
CA PRO A 326 9.72 11.42 8.95
C PRO A 326 9.77 10.92 10.40
N GLY A 327 8.78 11.32 11.21
CA GLY A 327 8.32 10.54 12.37
C GLY A 327 8.69 11.07 13.75
N SER A 328 7.87 11.97 14.28
CA SER A 328 7.66 12.11 15.74
C SER A 328 6.21 11.73 16.01
N SER A 329 6.01 10.50 16.48
CA SER A 329 4.71 9.96 16.89
C SER A 329 4.38 10.43 18.31
N SER A 330 3.71 11.57 18.45
CA SER A 330 3.08 11.96 19.72
C SER A 330 1.65 11.41 19.77
N GLY A 331 1.41 10.48 20.69
CA GLY A 331 0.13 9.81 20.92
C GLY A 331 -1.01 10.79 21.19
N SER A 332 -2.18 10.48 20.64
CA SER A 332 -3.41 11.24 20.85
C SER A 332 -4.45 10.32 21.49
N SER A 333 -4.73 10.59 22.76
CA SER A 333 -5.82 10.00 23.53
C SER A 333 -7.15 10.62 23.10
N SER A 334 -8.09 9.78 22.70
CA SER A 334 -9.45 10.15 22.34
C SER A 334 -10.33 10.28 23.60
N SER A 335 -10.81 11.49 23.90
CA SER A 335 -11.96 11.70 24.78
C SER A 335 -13.14 12.23 23.96
N ALA A 336 -14.22 11.45 23.95
CA ALA A 336 -15.46 11.76 23.26
C ALA A 336 -16.35 12.70 24.09
N SER A 337 -16.93 13.73 23.46
CA SER A 337 -18.35 14.09 23.63
C SER A 337 -18.82 15.12 22.58
N PRO A 338 -20.11 15.13 22.21
CA PRO A 338 -20.61 15.75 20.99
C PRO A 338 -21.44 17.03 21.27
N GLU A 339 -21.46 17.96 20.31
CA GLU A 339 -22.66 18.78 20.03
C GLU A 339 -22.64 19.35 18.60
N PRO A 340 -23.79 19.47 17.93
CA PRO A 340 -23.86 19.66 16.48
C PRO A 340 -23.96 21.15 16.12
N SER A 341 -23.07 21.62 15.26
CA SER A 341 -23.26 22.90 14.56
C SER A 341 -23.31 22.68 13.05
N SER A 342 -24.50 22.96 12.50
CA SER A 342 -24.84 23.38 11.13
C SER A 342 -24.34 22.57 9.91
N PRO A 343 -25.24 22.22 8.95
CA PRO A 343 -24.91 21.35 7.82
C PRO A 343 -24.23 22.16 6.70
N SER A 344 -22.93 22.45 6.82
CA SER A 344 -22.16 23.04 5.72
C SER A 344 -21.48 21.94 4.90
N SER A 345 -21.97 21.73 3.67
CA SER A 345 -21.44 20.82 2.64
C SER A 345 -21.16 19.40 3.14
N LYS A 346 -22.05 18.45 2.84
CA LYS A 346 -21.81 17.01 3.01
C LYS A 346 -20.41 16.66 2.45
N GLU A 347 -19.42 16.60 3.33
CA GLU A 347 -18.13 16.04 3.01
C GLU A 347 -18.45 14.61 2.63
N ARG A 348 -18.40 14.29 1.33
CA ARG A 348 -18.53 12.91 0.89
C ARG A 348 -17.41 12.17 1.58
N GLU A 349 -17.75 11.44 2.65
CA GLU A 349 -16.90 10.46 3.29
C GLU A 349 -16.43 9.54 2.16
N ARG A 350 -15.17 9.74 1.75
CA ARG A 350 -14.63 9.00 0.61
C ARG A 350 -14.25 7.65 1.16
N VAL A 351 -14.87 6.60 0.62
CA VAL A 351 -14.58 5.21 0.95
C VAL A 351 -13.07 4.99 0.90
N GLN A 352 -12.53 4.45 2.00
CA GLN A 352 -11.13 4.06 2.11
C GLN A 352 -10.86 3.01 1.03
N GLY A 353 -10.02 3.34 0.05
CA GLY A 353 -9.65 2.39 -1.00
C GLY A 353 -8.71 1.30 -0.47
N TYR A 354 -8.43 0.29 -1.28
CA TYR A 354 -7.36 -0.68 -1.00
C TYR A 354 -6.10 -0.26 -1.76
N ILE A 355 -4.93 -0.30 -1.12
CA ILE A 355 -3.65 -0.13 -1.81
C ILE A 355 -3.33 -1.47 -2.48
N ILE A 356 -3.53 -1.52 -3.80
CA ILE A 356 -2.99 -2.61 -4.61
C ILE A 356 -1.52 -2.25 -4.86
N ASP A 357 -0.64 -2.94 -4.15
CA ASP A 357 0.81 -2.78 -4.04
C ASP A 357 1.34 -1.58 -3.22
N ASP A 358 1.84 -1.87 -2.02
CA ASP A 358 2.50 -0.91 -1.12
C ASP A 358 3.98 -0.68 -1.52
N TYR A 359 4.23 -0.31 -2.78
CA TYR A 359 5.60 0.00 -3.21
C TYR A 359 6.12 1.21 -2.43
N VAL A 360 7.14 0.99 -1.62
CA VAL A 360 7.84 2.04 -0.87
C VAL A 360 8.74 2.87 -1.79
N ASP A 361 9.21 2.28 -2.88
CA ASP A 361 10.18 2.90 -3.77
C ASP A 361 9.55 3.84 -4.80
N ALA A 362 10.15 5.01 -4.98
CA ALA A 362 9.78 5.94 -6.04
C ALA A 362 10.08 5.33 -7.42
N ALA A 363 9.21 5.58 -8.40
CA ALA A 363 9.47 5.25 -9.80
C ALA A 363 10.76 5.94 -10.26
N LYS A 364 11.60 5.20 -10.99
CA LYS A 364 12.85 5.69 -11.59
C LYS A 364 12.69 5.78 -13.11
N ALA A 365 13.40 6.73 -13.73
CA ALA A 365 13.47 6.81 -15.18
C ALA A 365 14.08 5.53 -15.76
N CYS A 366 13.62 5.14 -16.96
CA CYS A 366 14.06 3.94 -17.68
C CYS A 366 13.84 2.60 -16.94
N ALA A 367 13.07 2.60 -15.85
CA ALA A 367 12.76 1.41 -15.06
C ALA A 367 11.24 1.15 -15.07
N PRO A 368 10.67 0.77 -16.23
CA PRO A 368 9.25 0.45 -16.31
C PRO A 368 8.91 -0.71 -15.39
N ASN A 369 7.76 -0.63 -14.71
CA ASN A 369 7.26 -1.75 -13.93
C ASN A 369 6.49 -2.71 -14.87
N PRO A 370 7.05 -3.87 -15.25
CA PRO A 370 6.42 -4.78 -16.22
C PRO A 370 5.13 -5.41 -15.69
N ARG A 371 4.85 -5.28 -14.39
CA ARG A 371 3.68 -5.89 -13.74
C ARG A 371 2.43 -5.02 -13.83
N ARG A 372 2.56 -3.78 -14.31
CA ARG A 372 1.43 -2.86 -14.42
C ARG A 372 0.77 -2.98 -15.77
N TYR A 373 -0.37 -3.64 -15.76
CA TYR A 373 -1.38 -3.47 -16.77
C TYR A 373 -2.13 -2.17 -16.43
N LEU A 374 -1.65 -1.01 -16.88
CA LEU A 374 -2.38 0.26 -16.82
C LEU A 374 -2.03 1.06 -18.07
N LEU A 375 -3.04 1.62 -18.75
CA LEU A 375 -2.77 2.63 -19.78
C LEU A 375 -2.55 3.98 -19.09
N GLU A 376 -1.28 4.37 -19.00
CA GLU A 376 -0.80 5.58 -18.35
C GLU A 376 -0.62 6.70 -19.38
N TYR A 377 -1.09 7.91 -19.08
CA TYR A 377 -0.91 9.08 -19.95
C TYR A 377 -0.83 10.39 -19.14
N ILE A 378 -0.20 11.39 -19.73
CA ILE A 378 -0.16 12.76 -19.19
C ILE A 378 -1.22 13.59 -19.91
N ALA A 379 -2.21 14.09 -19.17
CA ALA A 379 -3.22 15.00 -19.69
C ALA A 379 -3.13 16.34 -18.98
N LYS A 380 -2.89 17.42 -19.73
CA LYS A 380 -2.75 18.79 -19.17
C LYS A 380 -1.71 18.86 -18.05
N GLY A 381 -0.57 18.18 -18.22
CA GLY A 381 0.53 18.13 -17.26
C GLY A 381 0.24 17.32 -15.98
N LYS A 382 -0.84 16.54 -15.95
CA LYS A 382 -1.18 15.67 -14.82
C LYS A 382 -1.17 14.22 -15.25
N TYR A 383 -0.60 13.38 -14.41
CA TYR A 383 -0.65 11.94 -14.57
C TYR A 383 -2.10 11.43 -14.45
N ARG A 384 -2.49 10.58 -15.39
CA ARG A 384 -3.76 9.86 -15.43
C ARG A 384 -3.46 8.41 -15.78
N SER A 385 -4.17 7.50 -15.11
CA SER A 385 -4.26 6.11 -15.52
C SER A 385 -5.73 5.81 -15.84
N ASN A 386 -5.97 5.06 -16.90
CA ASN A 386 -7.26 4.42 -17.10
C ASN A 386 -7.14 2.99 -16.56
N LEU A 387 -8.01 2.62 -15.61
CA LEU A 387 -8.33 1.21 -15.39
C LEU A 387 -9.13 0.70 -16.61
N PHE A 388 -8.87 -0.55 -17.01
CA PHE A 388 -9.17 -1.13 -18.33
C PHE A 388 -10.62 -1.17 -18.81
N GLU A 389 -11.59 -0.63 -18.07
CA GLU A 389 -12.99 -0.99 -18.35
C GLU A 389 -13.75 -0.07 -19.30
N LYS A 390 -13.20 1.08 -19.72
CA LYS A 390 -13.87 1.90 -20.74
C LYS A 390 -13.77 1.31 -22.15
N ARG A 391 -14.57 0.28 -22.44
CA ARG A 391 -14.80 -0.24 -23.80
C ARG A 391 -15.03 0.93 -24.77
N GLY A 392 -14.14 1.09 -25.76
CA GLY A 392 -14.30 2.03 -26.89
C GLY A 392 -13.41 3.28 -26.88
N ASP A 393 -12.86 3.69 -25.73
CA ASP A 393 -12.06 4.94 -25.62
C ASP A 393 -10.55 4.71 -25.47
N HIS A 394 -10.10 3.45 -25.54
CA HIS A 394 -8.69 3.10 -25.39
C HIS A 394 -7.93 3.30 -26.69
N TRP A 395 -6.96 4.21 -26.65
CA TRP A 395 -6.04 4.45 -27.74
C TRP A 395 -4.75 3.65 -27.54
N TRP A 396 -4.33 2.95 -28.59
CA TRP A 396 -3.09 2.15 -28.61
C TRP A 396 -2.16 2.67 -29.71
N ALA A 397 -1.16 3.45 -29.34
CA ALA A 397 -0.21 4.05 -30.29
C ALA A 397 0.48 3.01 -31.19
N GLU A 398 0.88 1.87 -30.60
CA GLU A 398 1.58 0.78 -31.28
C GLU A 398 0.73 0.07 -32.35
N ARG A 399 -0.60 0.20 -32.30
CA ARG A 399 -1.52 -0.40 -33.27
C ARG A 399 -1.78 0.48 -34.49
N GLY A 400 -1.05 1.59 -34.64
CA GLY A 400 -1.26 2.55 -35.72
C GLY A 400 -2.63 3.24 -35.69
N GLN A 401 -3.31 3.22 -34.53
CA GLN A 401 -4.57 3.94 -34.36
C GLN A 401 -4.29 5.44 -34.33
N VAL A 402 -5.00 6.19 -35.16
CA VAL A 402 -4.99 7.66 -35.12
C VAL A 402 -5.42 8.09 -33.71
N ASP A 403 -4.57 8.84 -33.02
CA ASP A 403 -4.83 9.32 -31.66
C ASP A 403 -6.15 10.11 -31.63
N PRO A 404 -7.23 9.59 -31.03
CA PRO A 404 -8.50 10.32 -30.92
C PRO A 404 -8.34 11.58 -30.04
N GLY A 405 -7.19 11.73 -29.39
CA GLY A 405 -6.82 12.84 -28.54
C GLY A 405 -5.67 13.71 -29.04
N ALA A 406 -5.27 13.67 -30.32
CA ALA A 406 -4.20 14.53 -30.85
C ALA A 406 -4.44 16.04 -30.56
N ASP A 407 -5.70 16.47 -30.51
CA ASP A 407 -6.10 17.84 -30.13
C ASP A 407 -6.40 18.02 -28.63
N SER A 408 -6.42 16.94 -27.85
CA SER A 408 -6.84 16.93 -26.44
C SER A 408 -5.70 17.23 -25.45
N GLY A 409 -4.46 17.35 -25.93
CA GLY A 409 -3.27 17.57 -25.10
C GLY A 409 -2.94 16.39 -24.17
N LYS A 410 -3.31 15.17 -24.59
CA LYS A 410 -2.90 13.92 -23.97
C LYS A 410 -1.59 13.47 -24.61
N VAL A 411 -0.60 13.13 -23.80
CA VAL A 411 0.68 12.59 -24.24
C VAL A 411 0.82 11.20 -23.61
N PRO A 412 1.25 10.16 -24.35
CA PRO A 412 1.59 8.86 -23.77
C PRO A 412 2.52 9.02 -22.56
N PHE A 413 2.31 8.20 -21.52
CA PHE A 413 3.30 8.13 -20.47
C PHE A 413 4.59 7.53 -21.02
N ASP A 414 5.72 8.08 -20.62
CA ASP A 414 7.03 7.71 -21.12
C ASP A 414 7.96 7.57 -19.92
N TRP A 415 8.55 6.38 -19.78
CA TRP A 415 9.41 6.04 -18.65
C TRP A 415 10.79 6.69 -18.75
N ASP A 416 11.18 7.17 -19.93
CA ASP A 416 12.46 7.85 -20.15
C ASP A 416 12.35 9.36 -19.84
N VAL A 417 11.14 9.89 -19.78
CA VAL A 417 10.89 11.31 -19.50
C VAL A 417 10.72 11.56 -18.01
N GLN A 418 11.75 12.15 -17.37
CA GLN A 418 11.76 12.44 -15.92
C GLN A 418 10.52 13.23 -15.43
N LYS A 419 9.97 14.10 -16.28
CA LYS A 419 8.74 14.86 -15.96
C LYS A 419 7.51 13.96 -15.79
N HIS A 420 7.41 12.89 -16.58
CA HIS A 420 6.34 11.91 -16.49
C HIS A 420 6.51 11.10 -15.20
N ILE A 421 7.71 10.61 -14.92
CA ILE A 421 8.07 9.94 -13.67
C ILE A 421 7.75 10.79 -12.43
N ASN A 422 8.12 12.07 -12.43
CA ASN A 422 7.80 13.00 -11.34
C ASN A 422 6.28 13.16 -11.14
N SER A 423 5.52 13.14 -12.24
CA SER A 423 4.05 13.22 -12.21
C SER A 423 3.43 11.93 -11.65
N LEU A 424 4.00 10.76 -11.99
CA LEU A 424 3.62 9.45 -11.44
C LEU A 424 3.90 9.38 -9.94
N ASN A 425 5.12 9.74 -9.50
CA ASN A 425 5.51 9.77 -8.09
C ASN A 425 4.69 10.76 -7.27
N ALA A 426 4.34 11.93 -7.85
CA ALA A 426 3.42 12.87 -7.22
C ALA A 426 2.01 12.27 -7.07
N TRP A 427 1.52 11.56 -8.08
CA TRP A 427 0.25 10.86 -8.01
C TRP A 427 0.28 9.72 -6.98
N TRP A 428 1.33 8.90 -6.92
CA TRP A 428 1.50 7.84 -5.90
C TRP A 428 1.49 8.39 -4.49
N ARG A 429 2.29 9.43 -4.20
CA ARG A 429 2.28 10.08 -2.88
C ARG A 429 0.89 10.58 -2.51
N GLN A 430 0.19 11.23 -3.44
CA GLN A 430 -1.18 11.68 -3.20
C GLN A 430 -2.16 10.54 -2.99
N ASN A 431 -2.01 9.43 -3.70
CA ASN A 431 -2.90 8.28 -3.57
C ASN A 431 -2.62 7.51 -2.28
N ARG A 432 -1.36 7.32 -1.91
CA ARG A 432 -0.94 6.71 -0.65
C ARG A 432 -1.45 7.51 0.54
N SER A 433 -1.23 8.82 0.57
CA SER A 433 -1.78 9.66 1.64
C SER A 433 -3.32 9.71 1.66
N ARG A 434 -4.00 9.40 0.54
CA ARG A 434 -5.47 9.27 0.52
C ARG A 434 -5.94 7.93 1.08
N VAL A 435 -5.23 6.84 0.78
CA VAL A 435 -5.66 5.49 1.12
C VAL A 435 -5.22 5.07 2.51
N ALA A 436 -3.98 5.40 2.89
CA ALA A 436 -3.44 5.11 4.21
C ALA A 436 -4.14 5.89 5.34
N ASP A 437 -5.10 6.75 4.98
CA ASP A 437 -5.73 7.73 5.86
C ASP A 437 -4.69 8.45 6.73
N GLU A 438 -3.49 8.64 6.16
CA GLU A 438 -2.46 9.52 6.67
C GLU A 438 -3.10 10.89 6.69
N LYS A 439 -3.74 11.19 7.82
CA LYS A 439 -4.62 12.32 8.03
C LYS A 439 -4.04 13.49 7.27
N LYS A 440 -4.81 14.03 6.30
CA LYS A 440 -4.50 15.29 5.60
C LYS A 440 -3.78 16.15 6.62
N ARG A 441 -2.49 16.48 6.39
CA ARG A 441 -1.67 17.23 7.36
C ARG A 441 -2.59 18.23 8.04
N ALA A 442 -2.75 18.08 9.36
CA ALA A 442 -3.77 18.84 10.08
C ALA A 442 -3.70 20.29 9.61
N ALA A 443 -4.87 20.84 9.24
CA ALA A 443 -4.92 22.12 8.55
C ALA A 443 -4.05 23.14 9.30
N SER A 444 -3.16 23.82 8.58
CA SER A 444 -2.24 24.77 9.21
C SER A 444 -3.04 25.78 10.03
N GLN A 445 -2.78 25.85 11.35
CA GLN A 445 -3.46 26.81 12.21
C GLN A 445 -3.22 28.24 11.69
N LYS A 446 -4.28 29.05 11.60
CA LYS A 446 -4.18 30.44 11.12
C LYS A 446 -3.33 31.27 12.08
N TRP A 447 -2.44 32.11 11.57
CA TRP A 447 -1.67 33.03 12.42
C TRP A 447 -2.58 34.13 12.99
N SER A 448 -2.55 34.33 14.30
CA SER A 448 -3.25 35.42 14.98
C SER A 448 -2.47 36.74 14.84
N GLN A 449 -3.13 37.86 15.11
CA GLN A 449 -2.46 39.16 15.12
C GLN A 449 -1.40 39.22 16.22
N GLU A 450 -1.71 38.73 17.42
CA GLU A 450 -0.77 38.67 18.55
C GLU A 450 0.49 37.85 18.23
N GLU A 451 0.36 36.75 17.47
CA GLU A 451 1.51 35.97 17.00
C GLU A 451 2.37 36.78 16.02
N ASN A 452 1.74 37.55 15.11
CA ASN A 452 2.46 38.41 14.17
C ASN A 452 3.15 39.58 14.87
N ASP A 453 2.49 40.21 15.85
CA ASP A 453 3.05 41.31 16.65
C ASP A 453 4.25 40.81 17.48
N PHE A 454 4.19 39.58 17.98
CA PHE A 454 5.32 38.96 18.68
C PHE A 454 6.50 38.69 17.74
N LEU A 455 6.26 38.19 16.51
CA LEU A 455 7.31 38.04 15.50
C LEU A 455 7.91 39.39 15.07
N TYR A 456 7.09 40.45 15.05
CA TYR A 456 7.56 41.81 14.81
C TYR A 456 8.47 42.30 15.95
N ALA A 457 8.07 42.07 17.21
CA ALA A 457 8.86 42.43 18.38
C ALA A 457 10.22 41.71 18.40
N LEU A 458 10.25 40.42 18.08
CA LEU A 458 11.51 39.66 17.95
C LEU A 458 12.40 40.21 16.82
N SER A 459 11.80 40.62 15.69
CA SER A 459 12.55 41.26 14.60
C SER A 459 13.11 42.63 15.00
N GLN A 460 12.37 43.39 15.83
CA GLN A 460 12.84 44.65 16.37
C GLN A 460 13.99 44.46 17.37
N GLU A 461 13.85 43.50 18.28
CA GLU A 461 14.87 43.14 19.28
C GLU A 461 16.21 42.84 18.58
N LEU A 462 16.21 42.00 17.54
CA LEU A 462 17.41 41.68 16.78
C LEU A 462 18.00 42.89 16.03
N LEU A 463 17.15 43.78 15.48
CA LEU A 463 17.64 45.00 14.84
C LEU A 463 18.31 45.93 15.86
N ASP A 464 17.74 46.04 17.06
CA ASP A 464 18.29 46.87 18.13
C ASP A 464 19.60 46.28 18.68
N GLU A 465 19.71 44.95 18.79
CA GLU A 465 20.97 44.25 19.10
C GLU A 465 22.04 44.53 18.05
N LEU A 466 21.72 44.43 16.75
CA LEU A 466 22.67 44.71 15.67
C LEU A 466 23.12 46.17 15.65
N LYS A 467 22.23 47.11 15.99
CA LYS A 467 22.57 48.53 16.15
C LYS A 467 23.52 48.76 17.33
N GLN A 468 23.32 48.04 18.43
CA GLN A 468 24.21 48.11 19.60
C GLN A 468 25.59 47.51 19.29
N GLU A 469 25.64 46.39 18.56
CA GLU A 469 26.88 45.75 18.14
C GLU A 469 27.64 46.56 17.07
N ASN A 470 26.92 47.32 16.23
CA ASN A 470 27.48 48.09 15.12
C ASN A 470 27.08 49.58 15.21
N PRO A 471 27.54 50.35 16.21
CA PRO A 471 27.09 51.72 16.45
C PRO A 471 27.45 52.71 15.31
N GLY A 472 28.37 52.33 14.41
CA GLY A 472 28.77 53.15 13.25
C GLY A 472 27.99 52.88 11.96
N LYS A 473 27.09 51.89 11.93
CA LYS A 473 26.26 51.58 10.75
C LYS A 473 24.89 52.22 10.90
N SER A 474 24.37 52.79 9.82
CA SER A 474 23.00 53.29 9.82
C SER A 474 22.00 52.14 9.83
N GLU A 475 20.75 52.40 10.19
CA GLU A 475 19.70 51.36 10.16
C GLU A 475 19.54 50.76 8.77
N ASP A 476 19.65 51.57 7.71
CA ASP A 476 19.54 51.12 6.32
C ASP A 476 20.70 50.18 5.93
N ASP A 477 21.89 50.35 6.51
CA ASP A 477 23.04 49.47 6.27
C ASP A 477 22.92 48.10 6.95
N LEU A 478 22.03 47.97 7.94
CA LEU A 478 21.73 46.72 8.64
C LEU A 478 20.56 45.96 8.00
N LEU A 479 19.93 46.52 6.97
CA LEU A 479 18.82 45.92 6.23
C LEU A 479 19.33 45.43 4.86
N PRO A 480 18.87 44.26 4.35
CA PRO A 480 17.82 43.40 4.89
C PRO A 480 18.23 42.64 6.15
N LEU A 481 17.31 42.51 7.11
CA LEU A 481 17.59 41.85 8.38
C LEU A 481 17.68 40.33 8.19
N VAL A 482 18.91 39.81 8.08
CA VAL A 482 19.26 38.39 8.00
C VAL A 482 19.33 37.78 9.40
N ILE A 483 18.66 36.64 9.60
CA ILE A 483 18.57 35.98 10.91
C ILE A 483 19.48 34.75 10.92
N PRO A 484 20.50 34.68 11.81
CA PRO A 484 21.33 33.50 11.98
C PRO A 484 20.51 32.27 12.40
N THR A 485 20.91 31.06 11.98
CA THR A 485 20.16 29.81 12.27
C THR A 485 19.92 29.60 13.76
N LYS A 486 20.92 29.88 14.61
CA LYS A 486 20.77 29.79 16.07
C LYS A 486 19.67 30.70 16.62
N THR A 487 19.56 31.91 16.08
CA THR A 487 18.53 32.89 16.45
C THR A 487 17.15 32.42 15.96
N LYS A 488 17.07 31.76 14.78
CA LYS A 488 15.81 31.18 14.29
C LYS A 488 15.25 30.12 15.26
N ASP A 489 16.12 29.26 15.80
CA ASP A 489 15.72 28.20 16.74
C ASP A 489 15.38 28.77 18.12
N ASP A 490 16.12 29.78 18.59
CA ASP A 490 15.78 30.50 19.82
C ASP A 490 14.41 31.18 19.72
N TRP A 491 14.14 31.86 18.60
CA TRP A 491 12.84 32.45 18.35
C TRP A 491 11.73 31.39 18.36
N ALA A 492 11.98 30.19 17.81
CA ALA A 492 10.98 29.12 17.77
C ALA A 492 10.67 28.63 19.18
N ARG A 493 11.70 28.51 20.02
CA ARG A 493 11.56 28.19 21.45
C ARG A 493 10.75 29.26 22.20
N ARG A 494 11.14 30.54 22.11
CA ARG A 494 10.44 31.66 22.77
C ARG A 494 8.99 31.81 22.30
N PHE A 495 8.76 31.61 21.00
CA PHE A 495 7.42 31.60 20.41
C PHE A 495 6.59 30.45 20.98
N ASN A 496 7.16 29.26 21.04
CA ASN A 496 6.44 28.08 21.52
C ASN A 496 6.15 28.14 23.02
N GLU A 497 7.07 28.65 23.84
CA GLU A 497 6.81 28.94 25.26
C GLU A 497 5.62 29.87 25.45
N LYS A 498 5.48 30.89 24.60
CA LYS A 498 4.42 31.88 24.74
C LYS A 498 3.07 31.36 24.26
N PHE A 499 3.01 30.63 23.14
CA PHE A 499 1.74 30.35 22.47
C PHE A 499 1.29 28.89 22.55
N VAL A 500 2.19 27.90 22.68
CA VAL A 500 1.80 26.48 22.62
C VAL A 500 0.88 26.11 23.78
N GLY A 501 -0.17 25.35 23.47
CA GLY A 501 -1.19 24.95 24.45
C GLY A 501 -2.24 26.02 24.74
N GLN A 502 -2.02 27.28 24.36
CA GLN A 502 -3.01 28.35 24.57
C GLN A 502 -4.15 28.28 23.54
N LEU A 503 -5.36 28.61 23.99
CA LEU A 503 -6.54 28.74 23.15
C LEU A 503 -6.68 30.22 22.72
N LEU A 504 -6.20 30.55 21.53
CA LEU A 504 -6.28 31.93 21.02
C LEU A 504 -7.72 32.30 20.61
N PRO A 505 -8.12 33.59 20.70
CA PRO A 505 -9.43 34.05 20.27
C PRO A 505 -9.76 33.62 18.83
N GLY A 506 -10.88 32.91 18.66
CA GLY A 506 -11.33 32.40 17.36
C GLY A 506 -10.70 31.06 16.92
N SER A 507 -9.89 30.41 17.76
CA SER A 507 -9.43 29.03 17.57
C SER A 507 -10.19 28.08 18.49
N SER A 508 -10.70 26.97 17.94
CA SER A 508 -11.28 25.87 18.73
C SER A 508 -10.22 24.87 19.22
N GLU A 509 -9.02 24.91 18.65
CA GLU A 509 -7.92 24.01 19.02
C GLU A 509 -6.82 24.78 19.77
N PRO A 510 -6.18 24.14 20.77
CA PRO A 510 -4.98 24.68 21.39
C PRO A 510 -3.85 24.78 20.36
N ARG A 511 -3.00 25.79 20.53
CA ARG A 511 -1.90 26.05 19.61
C ARG A 511 -0.85 24.94 19.63
N ARG A 512 -0.42 24.55 18.44
CA ARG A 512 0.62 23.54 18.21
C ARG A 512 1.99 24.19 18.12
N PRO A 513 3.06 23.47 18.46
CA PRO A 513 4.42 23.97 18.28
C PRO A 513 4.69 24.33 16.83
N ARG A 514 5.35 25.48 16.63
CA ARG A 514 5.82 25.97 15.34
C ARG A 514 7.31 25.74 15.23
N GLU A 515 7.73 25.25 14.06
CA GLU A 515 9.14 25.13 13.70
C GLU A 515 9.71 26.47 13.24
N SER A 516 11.03 26.62 13.33
CA SER A 516 11.75 27.82 12.88
C SER A 516 11.45 28.17 11.42
N ALA A 517 11.39 27.18 10.54
CA ALA A 517 11.01 27.35 9.14
C ALA A 517 9.59 27.96 8.95
N ALA A 518 8.62 27.56 9.78
CA ALA A 518 7.25 28.07 9.71
C ALA A 518 7.18 29.56 10.09
N MET A 519 7.97 29.99 11.08
CA MET A 519 8.07 31.40 11.48
C MET A 519 8.75 32.24 10.40
N MET A 520 9.86 31.77 9.81
CA MET A 520 10.54 32.49 8.73
C MET A 520 9.64 32.66 7.51
N THR A 521 8.87 31.62 7.19
CA THR A 521 7.84 31.69 6.15
C THR A 521 6.78 32.73 6.49
N GLN A 522 6.31 32.79 7.74
CA GLN A 522 5.32 33.80 8.16
C GLN A 522 5.89 35.22 8.15
N ARG A 523 7.18 35.38 8.48
CA ARG A 523 7.91 36.66 8.41
C ARG A 523 7.85 37.24 6.99
N GLY A 524 8.10 36.41 5.97
CA GLY A 524 7.97 36.76 4.55
C GLY A 524 6.52 36.94 4.05
N ARG A 525 5.51 36.79 4.92
CA ARG A 525 4.08 37.00 4.60
C ARG A 525 3.47 38.18 5.35
N CYS A 526 4.13 38.69 6.39
CA CYS A 526 3.66 39.82 7.18
C CYS A 526 4.15 41.14 6.57
N LYS A 527 3.22 41.96 6.09
CA LYS A 527 3.51 43.20 5.34
C LYS A 527 4.34 44.19 6.16
N GLU A 528 3.99 44.38 7.42
CA GLU A 528 4.70 45.31 8.32
C GLU A 528 6.16 44.91 8.54
N ILE A 529 6.42 43.61 8.66
CA ILE A 529 7.77 43.09 8.83
C ILE A 529 8.57 43.22 7.52
N ILE A 530 7.95 42.92 6.37
CA ILE A 530 8.58 43.08 5.05
C ILE A 530 8.99 44.53 4.81
N GLU A 531 8.08 45.49 5.04
CA GLU A 531 8.32 46.91 4.74
C GLU A 531 9.39 47.52 5.64
N LYS A 532 9.35 47.20 6.94
CA LYS A 532 10.27 47.74 7.95
C LYS A 532 11.65 47.09 7.90
N PHE A 533 11.72 45.76 7.86
CA PHE A 533 12.98 45.02 7.98
C PHE A 533 13.53 44.55 6.62
N LYS A 534 12.92 44.99 5.51
CA LYS A 534 13.28 44.65 4.12
C LYS A 534 13.40 43.14 3.86
N VAL A 535 12.55 42.34 4.52
CA VAL A 535 12.55 40.88 4.37
C VAL A 535 12.07 40.49 2.98
N PRO A 536 12.72 39.52 2.31
CA PRO A 536 12.23 39.00 1.03
C PRO A 536 10.78 38.49 1.15
N GLU A 537 9.89 39.02 0.31
CA GLU A 537 8.49 38.60 0.27
C GLU A 537 8.34 37.17 -0.28
N ASP A 538 7.47 36.36 0.35
CA ASP A 538 7.05 35.06 -0.17
C ASP A 538 6.26 35.27 -1.47
N LYS A 539 6.97 35.22 -2.61
CA LYS A 539 6.43 35.44 -3.96
C LYS A 539 5.19 34.61 -4.26
N MET A 540 5.13 33.37 -3.75
CA MET A 540 4.00 32.46 -3.97
C MET A 540 2.77 32.92 -3.19
N TYR A 541 2.96 33.32 -1.93
CA TYR A 541 1.89 33.87 -1.11
C TYR A 541 1.38 35.22 -1.66
N ALA A 542 2.29 36.12 -2.02
CA ALA A 542 1.96 37.42 -2.59
C ALA A 542 1.14 37.31 -3.89
N ALA A 543 1.58 36.44 -4.82
CA ALA A 543 0.85 36.14 -6.05
C ALA A 543 -0.53 35.53 -5.76
N GLY A 544 -0.61 34.64 -4.77
CA GLY A 544 -1.87 34.05 -4.32
C GLY A 544 -2.85 35.08 -3.75
N ARG A 545 -2.36 36.00 -2.89
CA ARG A 545 -3.14 37.08 -2.28
C ARG A 545 -3.65 38.04 -3.35
N LYS A 546 -2.78 38.50 -4.26
CA LYS A 546 -3.14 39.36 -5.39
C LYS A 546 -4.22 38.73 -6.26
N LYS A 547 -4.07 37.45 -6.62
CA LYS A 547 -5.09 36.73 -7.39
C LYS A 547 -6.42 36.58 -6.64
N ALA A 548 -6.39 36.42 -5.32
CA ALA A 548 -7.60 36.36 -4.50
C ALA A 548 -8.31 37.72 -4.42
N GLU A 549 -7.56 38.81 -4.29
CA GLU A 549 -8.08 40.19 -4.33
C GLU A 549 -8.68 40.51 -5.70
N GLU A 550 -7.99 40.17 -6.80
CA GLU A 550 -8.51 40.32 -8.17
C GLU A 550 -9.83 39.56 -8.36
N ARG A 551 -9.92 38.32 -7.87
CA ARG A 551 -11.17 37.52 -7.93
C ARG A 551 -12.28 38.10 -7.06
N ARG A 552 -11.97 38.75 -5.93
CA ARG A 552 -12.98 39.44 -5.11
C ARG A 552 -13.47 40.70 -5.83
N ALA A 553 -12.56 41.52 -6.35
CA ALA A 553 -12.89 42.70 -7.14
C ALA A 553 -13.73 42.34 -8.38
N GLU A 554 -13.43 41.23 -9.06
CA GLU A 554 -14.22 40.72 -10.18
C GLU A 554 -15.64 40.30 -9.75
N LYS A 555 -15.76 39.58 -8.62
CA LYS A 555 -17.07 39.21 -8.06
C LYS A 555 -17.89 40.43 -7.64
N ASP A 556 -17.27 41.44 -7.07
CA ASP A 556 -17.95 42.66 -6.64
C ASP A 556 -18.40 43.49 -7.86
N ARG A 557 -17.58 43.55 -8.92
CA ARG A 557 -17.97 44.13 -10.21
C ARG A 557 -19.13 43.37 -10.87
N ALA A 558 -19.11 42.05 -10.82
CA ALA A 558 -20.19 41.23 -11.38
C ALA A 558 -21.52 41.41 -10.62
N LYS A 559 -21.47 41.60 -9.29
CA LYS A 559 -22.67 41.89 -8.48
C LYS A 559 -23.19 43.31 -8.67
N GLY A 560 -22.33 44.29 -8.91
CA GLY A 560 -22.73 45.68 -9.12
C GLY A 560 -23.46 45.97 -10.44
N LYS A 561 -23.35 45.09 -11.45
CA LYS A 561 -23.91 45.32 -12.80
C LYS A 561 -25.30 44.74 -13.04
N GLY A 562 -25.91 44.08 -12.04
CA GLY A 562 -27.19 43.37 -12.18
C GLY A 562 -28.42 44.07 -11.61
N LYS A 563 -28.32 45.35 -11.21
CA LYS A 563 -29.44 46.09 -10.58
C LYS A 563 -29.64 47.49 -11.16
N ALA A 564 -29.77 47.58 -12.47
CA ALA A 564 -30.58 48.62 -13.11
C ALA A 564 -31.94 47.97 -13.35
N VAL A 565 -32.92 48.14 -12.45
CA VAL A 565 -33.97 49.16 -12.56
C VAL A 565 -34.55 49.17 -13.97
N ASP A 566 -35.36 48.17 -14.27
CA ASP A 566 -36.50 48.38 -15.17
C ASP A 566 -37.52 49.20 -14.36
N GLY A 567 -37.69 50.45 -14.78
CA GLY A 567 -38.78 51.29 -14.32
C GLY A 567 -40.08 50.74 -14.87
N ASN A 568 -41.04 50.52 -13.99
CA ASN A 568 -42.44 50.55 -14.36
C ASN A 568 -43.11 51.57 -13.45
N GLU A 569 -43.62 52.63 -14.08
CA GLU A 569 -44.39 53.72 -13.49
C GLU A 569 -45.75 53.23 -12.99
N ASP A 570 -46.42 54.14 -12.28
CA ASP A 570 -47.77 54.10 -11.74
C ASP A 570 -47.96 53.35 -10.42
N THR A 571 -48.10 54.10 -9.32
CA THR A 571 -49.44 54.48 -8.81
C THR A 571 -49.28 55.47 -7.65
N ASP A 572 -50.10 56.51 -7.75
CA ASP A 572 -50.27 57.68 -6.92
C ASP A 572 -50.96 57.41 -5.54
N MET A 573 -50.88 58.42 -4.68
CA MET A 573 -51.77 58.81 -3.57
C MET A 573 -51.41 58.53 -2.09
N SER A 574 -51.45 59.67 -1.38
CA SER A 574 -51.74 59.96 0.05
C SER A 574 -50.65 59.63 1.09
N ASP A 575 -50.00 60.62 1.71
CA ASP A 575 -50.51 61.67 2.63
C ASP A 575 -50.96 61.06 3.97
N VAL A 576 -50.14 61.24 5.03
CA VAL A 576 -50.56 61.48 6.43
C VAL A 576 -49.33 61.89 7.26
N GLN A 577 -49.50 63.04 7.90
CA GLN A 577 -48.69 63.69 8.93
C GLN A 577 -48.37 62.77 10.13
N SER A 578 -47.21 62.97 10.76
CA SER A 578 -47.22 63.19 12.23
C SER A 578 -45.94 63.86 12.73
N VAL A 579 -46.15 64.66 13.76
CA VAL A 579 -45.31 65.70 14.34
C VAL A 579 -44.79 65.21 15.69
N SER A 580 -43.54 65.50 16.04
CA SER A 580 -43.03 65.87 17.40
C SER A 580 -41.51 65.69 17.39
N ASP A 581 -40.65 66.70 17.53
CA ASP A 581 -40.48 67.77 18.53
C ASP A 581 -39.54 67.39 19.70
N ALA A 582 -38.54 68.26 19.89
CA ALA A 582 -37.60 68.51 20.98
C ALA A 582 -37.00 67.38 21.84
N SER A 583 -35.67 67.40 22.04
CA SER A 583 -35.09 67.93 23.29
C SER A 583 -33.55 67.87 23.32
N ALA A 584 -32.95 68.96 23.78
CA ALA A 584 -31.53 69.14 24.05
C ALA A 584 -31.11 68.53 25.41
N GLY A 585 -29.88 68.03 25.50
CA GLY A 585 -29.33 67.53 26.77
C GLY A 585 -27.80 67.56 26.81
N LYS A 586 -27.25 68.63 27.39
CA LYS A 586 -25.86 68.78 27.86
C LYS A 586 -25.58 67.85 29.05
N GLY A 587 -24.43 67.19 29.07
CA GLY A 587 -23.80 66.63 30.29
C GLY A 587 -22.34 66.28 30.01
N LYS A 588 -21.37 67.12 30.38
CA LYS A 588 -20.53 67.07 31.61
C LYS A 588 -19.85 65.72 31.84
N GLY A 589 -18.51 65.75 31.79
CA GLY A 589 -17.63 64.59 31.82
C GLY A 589 -17.34 64.02 33.20
N VAL A 590 -16.64 62.89 33.18
CA VAL A 590 -15.89 62.28 34.29
C VAL A 590 -14.73 61.49 33.65
N ALA A 591 -13.51 61.76 34.12
CA ALA A 591 -12.30 61.04 33.74
C ALA A 591 -12.24 59.65 34.41
N PRO A 592 -11.68 58.61 33.75
CA PRO A 592 -11.38 57.36 34.42
C PRO A 592 -9.99 57.40 35.10
N PRO A 593 -9.81 56.73 36.26
CA PRO A 593 -8.59 56.77 37.04
C PRO A 593 -7.53 55.76 36.56
N SER A 594 -6.27 56.08 36.84
CA SER A 594 -5.08 55.26 36.61
C SER A 594 -5.13 53.91 37.34
N PRO A 595 -4.66 52.80 36.75
CA PRO A 595 -4.54 51.53 37.45
C PRO A 595 -3.27 51.46 38.29
N GLN A 596 -3.45 51.08 39.55
CA GLN A 596 -2.41 50.72 40.51
C GLN A 596 -1.79 49.36 40.15
N SER A 597 -0.46 49.27 40.24
CA SER A 597 0.32 48.04 40.19
C SER A 597 0.12 47.19 41.46
N PRO A 598 -0.01 45.86 41.36
CA PRO A 598 0.24 44.97 42.49
C PRO A 598 1.57 44.23 42.35
N THR A 599 2.35 44.32 43.42
CA THR A 599 3.56 43.56 43.76
C THR A 599 3.26 42.06 43.91
N PRO A 600 4.18 41.14 43.53
CA PRO A 600 3.94 39.69 43.57
C PRO A 600 4.16 39.09 44.98
N PRO A 601 3.42 38.04 45.38
CA PRO A 601 3.74 37.27 46.57
C PRO A 601 4.75 36.14 46.28
N ALA A 602 5.44 35.78 47.36
CA ALA A 602 6.64 34.96 47.45
C ALA A 602 6.49 33.51 46.97
N ALA A 603 7.61 32.99 46.46
CA ALA A 603 7.81 31.61 46.06
C ALA A 603 7.88 30.65 47.28
N SER A 604 7.24 29.49 47.14
CA SER A 604 7.48 28.30 47.95
C SER A 604 7.89 27.15 47.01
N PRO A 605 8.87 26.30 47.39
CA PRO A 605 9.39 25.26 46.51
C PRO A 605 8.52 23.99 46.56
N SER A 606 7.89 23.64 45.44
CA SER A 606 7.25 22.33 45.27
C SER A 606 8.26 21.34 44.69
N THR A 607 8.70 20.41 45.53
CA THR A 607 9.37 19.16 45.14
C THR A 607 8.38 18.27 44.39
N MET A 608 8.57 18.10 43.08
CA MET A 608 7.83 17.12 42.29
C MET A 608 8.52 15.76 42.33
N SER A 609 7.91 14.81 43.03
CA SER A 609 8.18 13.38 42.91
C SER A 609 7.54 12.85 41.63
N VAL A 610 8.36 12.40 40.68
CA VAL A 610 7.91 11.74 39.44
C VAL A 610 7.58 10.28 39.76
N SER A 611 6.30 9.98 39.98
CA SER A 611 5.78 8.62 40.00
C SER A 611 5.61 8.13 38.56
N ARG A 612 6.50 7.24 38.11
CA ARG A 612 6.45 6.62 36.78
C ARG A 612 5.48 5.44 36.84
N GLU A 613 4.20 5.69 36.56
CA GLU A 613 3.21 4.62 36.40
C GLU A 613 3.53 3.83 35.12
N SER A 614 4.00 2.60 35.29
CA SER A 614 4.21 1.65 34.19
C SER A 614 2.86 1.22 33.62
N SER A 615 2.68 1.37 32.32
CA SER A 615 1.48 0.88 31.61
C SER A 615 1.23 -0.61 31.89
N PRO A 616 -0.04 -1.04 32.02
CA PRO A 616 -0.37 -2.43 32.29
C PRO A 616 0.15 -3.36 31.18
N ILE A 617 0.79 -4.46 31.58
CA ILE A 617 1.28 -5.50 30.68
C ILE A 617 0.08 -6.25 30.09
N ASP A 618 0.03 -6.35 28.76
CA ASP A 618 -0.94 -7.15 28.02
C ASP A 618 -0.57 -8.64 28.13
N TRP A 619 -1.19 -9.32 29.09
CA TRP A 619 -0.92 -10.72 29.39
C TRP A 619 -1.37 -11.69 28.27
N ASP A 620 -2.34 -11.33 27.44
CA ASP A 620 -2.82 -12.21 26.36
C ASP A 620 -1.79 -12.29 25.22
N SER A 621 -1.17 -11.15 24.90
CA SER A 621 -0.04 -11.09 23.95
C SER A 621 1.18 -11.86 24.48
N VAL A 622 1.48 -11.72 25.78
CA VAL A 622 2.56 -12.46 26.45
C VAL A 622 2.30 -13.98 26.43
N ASN A 623 1.08 -14.42 26.73
CA ASN A 623 0.71 -15.84 26.71
C ASN A 623 0.77 -16.41 25.29
N SER A 624 0.30 -15.65 24.30
CA SER A 624 0.37 -16.04 22.88
C SER A 624 1.82 -16.18 22.40
N ALA A 625 2.69 -15.25 22.78
CA ALA A 625 4.13 -15.34 22.51
C ALA A 625 4.76 -16.56 23.19
N GLY A 626 4.37 -16.86 24.44
CA GLY A 626 4.80 -18.06 25.16
C GLY A 626 4.44 -19.35 24.43
N HIS A 627 3.20 -19.49 23.94
CA HIS A 627 2.79 -20.65 23.13
C HIS A 627 3.54 -20.75 21.80
N SER A 628 3.82 -19.62 21.15
CA SER A 628 4.61 -19.63 19.91
C SER A 628 6.02 -20.16 20.13
N VAL A 629 6.68 -19.76 21.22
CA VAL A 629 8.01 -20.27 21.59
C VAL A 629 7.98 -21.77 21.82
N ILE A 630 6.97 -22.27 22.56
CA ILE A 630 6.83 -23.71 22.84
C ILE A 630 6.68 -24.49 21.55
N ASN A 631 5.84 -24.03 20.62
CA ASN A 631 5.61 -24.76 19.35
C ASN A 631 6.88 -24.91 18.52
N ASP A 632 7.74 -23.89 18.51
CA ASP A 632 9.02 -23.94 17.80
C ASP A 632 10.03 -24.87 18.51
N ALA A 633 10.12 -24.79 19.84
CA ALA A 633 10.96 -25.67 20.66
C ALA A 633 10.51 -27.14 20.59
N ASN A 634 9.20 -27.40 20.56
CA ASN A 634 8.62 -28.74 20.59
C ASN A 634 9.07 -29.60 19.40
N VAL A 635 9.19 -29.00 18.21
CA VAL A 635 9.69 -29.72 17.02
C VAL A 635 11.13 -30.18 17.21
N ARG A 636 12.00 -29.33 17.78
CA ARG A 636 13.41 -29.65 17.99
C ARG A 636 13.60 -30.68 19.10
N VAL A 637 12.92 -30.51 20.23
CA VAL A 637 13.02 -31.43 21.38
C VAL A 637 12.44 -32.80 21.03
N ALA A 638 11.27 -32.86 20.37
CA ALA A 638 10.70 -34.13 19.93
C ALA A 638 11.63 -34.86 18.95
N ALA A 639 12.26 -34.15 18.01
CA ALA A 639 13.25 -34.74 17.10
C ALA A 639 14.49 -35.26 17.85
N ALA A 640 14.97 -34.53 18.85
CA ALA A 640 16.09 -34.95 19.69
C ALA A 640 15.76 -36.22 20.49
N LEU A 641 14.57 -36.34 21.05
CA LEU A 641 14.11 -37.53 21.77
C LEU A 641 13.96 -38.75 20.85
N VAL A 642 13.43 -38.56 19.63
CA VAL A 642 13.37 -39.63 18.63
C VAL A 642 14.77 -40.09 18.23
N ASN A 643 15.70 -39.17 18.03
CA ASN A 643 17.10 -39.50 17.74
C ASN A 643 17.80 -40.22 18.91
N ALA A 644 17.34 -39.97 20.15
CA ALA A 644 17.78 -40.70 21.34
C ALA A 644 17.11 -42.08 21.50
N GLY A 645 16.25 -42.48 20.56
CA GLY A 645 15.57 -43.77 20.57
C GLY A 645 14.29 -43.82 21.40
N MET A 646 13.80 -42.67 21.90
CA MET A 646 12.49 -42.59 22.55
C MET A 646 11.38 -42.44 21.51
N THR A 647 10.26 -43.10 21.77
CA THR A 647 9.05 -43.05 20.96
C THR A 647 7.91 -42.43 21.74
N PRO A 648 6.90 -41.83 21.08
CA PRO A 648 5.73 -41.28 21.75
C PRO A 648 4.91 -42.29 22.59
N GLN A 649 5.12 -43.58 22.38
CA GLN A 649 4.47 -44.67 23.12
C GLN A 649 5.17 -45.02 24.43
N ASP A 650 6.40 -44.54 24.64
CA ASP A 650 7.13 -44.81 25.86
C ASP A 650 6.48 -44.07 27.05
N ASN A 651 6.34 -44.76 28.18
CA ASN A 651 5.70 -44.20 29.38
C ASN A 651 6.37 -42.90 29.86
N ASP A 652 7.67 -42.74 29.58
CA ASP A 652 8.47 -41.59 30.00
C ASP A 652 8.53 -40.47 28.94
N TRP A 653 7.89 -40.65 27.77
CA TRP A 653 7.93 -39.67 26.68
C TRP A 653 7.43 -38.29 27.11
N ALA A 654 6.29 -38.23 27.81
CA ALA A 654 5.70 -36.97 28.24
C ALA A 654 6.61 -36.21 29.22
N ALA A 655 7.29 -36.94 30.12
CA ALA A 655 8.22 -36.36 31.08
C ALA A 655 9.50 -35.88 30.39
N ALA A 656 10.07 -36.70 29.51
CA ALA A 656 11.27 -36.34 28.74
C ALA A 656 11.02 -35.14 27.81
N LEU A 657 9.84 -35.06 27.19
CA LEU A 657 9.45 -33.92 26.35
C LEU A 657 9.30 -32.63 27.17
N ARG A 658 8.65 -32.71 28.33
CA ARG A 658 8.55 -31.56 29.26
C ARG A 658 9.93 -31.06 29.67
N ASP A 659 10.79 -31.95 30.13
CA ASP A 659 12.10 -31.56 30.68
C ASP A 659 13.01 -31.02 29.57
N GLY A 660 12.97 -31.60 28.37
CA GLY A 660 13.68 -31.08 27.20
C GLY A 660 13.18 -29.70 26.75
N LEU A 661 11.86 -29.46 26.80
CA LEU A 661 11.28 -28.14 26.51
C LEU A 661 11.70 -27.09 27.54
N ILE A 662 11.75 -27.45 28.83
CA ILE A 662 12.23 -26.55 29.89
C ILE A 662 13.70 -26.17 29.65
N GLN A 663 14.53 -27.14 29.29
CA GLN A 663 15.95 -26.93 29.00
C GLN A 663 16.16 -26.03 27.77
N GLU A 664 15.45 -26.28 26.67
CA GLU A 664 15.51 -25.47 25.45
C GLU A 664 15.11 -24.02 25.73
N ILE A 665 14.03 -23.78 26.49
CA ILE A 665 13.60 -22.42 26.85
C ILE A 665 14.59 -21.73 27.78
N ALA A 666 15.24 -22.48 28.69
CA ALA A 666 16.31 -21.93 29.52
C ALA A 666 17.48 -21.46 28.64
N GLN A 667 17.92 -22.29 27.69
CA GLN A 667 18.99 -21.95 26.75
C GLN A 667 18.64 -20.70 25.92
N MET A 668 17.43 -20.66 25.33
CA MET A 668 16.97 -19.49 24.57
C MET A 668 16.89 -18.20 25.41
N THR A 669 16.71 -18.32 26.73
CA THR A 669 16.75 -17.17 27.65
C THR A 669 18.18 -16.72 27.90
N GLU A 670 19.11 -17.66 28.13
CA GLU A 670 20.53 -17.37 28.35
C GLU A 670 21.16 -16.73 27.11
N ASP A 671 20.76 -17.15 25.92
CA ASP A 671 21.19 -16.59 24.64
C ASP A 671 20.55 -15.21 24.34
N GLY A 672 19.68 -14.71 25.23
CA GLY A 672 18.97 -13.43 25.05
C GLY A 672 17.86 -13.47 24.00
N GLY A 673 17.49 -14.65 23.50
CA GLY A 673 16.44 -14.84 22.50
C GLY A 673 15.02 -14.64 23.04
N ILE A 674 14.81 -14.70 24.36
CA ILE A 674 13.48 -14.57 25.00
C ILE A 674 13.56 -13.69 26.25
N VAL A 675 12.61 -12.76 26.38
CA VAL A 675 12.46 -11.89 27.56
C VAL A 675 11.84 -12.68 28.74
N SER A 676 12.26 -12.39 29.97
CA SER A 676 11.86 -13.12 31.20
C SER A 676 10.34 -13.32 31.38
N VAL A 677 9.53 -12.35 30.95
CA VAL A 677 8.06 -12.41 31.03
C VAL A 677 7.50 -13.50 30.10
N ILE A 678 8.02 -13.60 28.88
CA ILE A 678 7.63 -14.63 27.90
C ILE A 678 8.13 -16.01 28.35
N ARG A 679 9.34 -16.10 28.92
CA ARG A 679 9.86 -17.34 29.54
C ARG A 679 8.89 -17.88 30.59
N THR A 680 8.40 -17.01 31.46
CA THR A 680 7.47 -17.40 32.54
C THR A 680 6.15 -17.94 31.99
N ALA A 681 5.60 -17.28 30.98
CA ALA A 681 4.39 -17.73 30.29
C ALA A 681 4.60 -19.08 29.59
N ALA A 682 5.74 -19.26 28.94
CA ALA A 682 6.06 -20.51 28.26
C ALA A 682 6.26 -21.68 29.23
N LEU A 683 6.93 -21.47 30.38
CA LEU A 683 7.06 -22.51 31.41
C LEU A 683 5.71 -22.92 32.00
N ARG A 684 4.78 -21.97 32.20
CA ARG A 684 3.40 -22.28 32.64
C ARG A 684 2.67 -23.14 31.60
N ALA A 685 2.72 -22.75 30.32
CA ALA A 685 2.05 -23.48 29.26
C ALA A 685 2.64 -24.89 29.03
N ILE A 686 3.94 -25.11 29.23
CA ILE A 686 4.56 -26.45 29.22
C ILE A 686 3.95 -27.32 30.32
N GLU A 687 3.84 -26.80 31.55
CA GLU A 687 3.29 -27.55 32.67
C GLU A 687 1.81 -27.90 32.42
N GLU A 688 1.01 -26.97 31.89
CA GLU A 688 -0.39 -27.22 31.53
C GLU A 688 -0.52 -28.31 30.45
N GLN A 689 0.31 -28.28 29.40
CA GLN A 689 0.34 -29.31 28.37
C GLN A 689 0.74 -30.68 28.95
N TYR A 690 1.73 -30.72 29.84
CA TYR A 690 2.18 -31.94 30.50
C TYR A 690 1.08 -32.57 31.37
N GLN A 691 0.39 -31.76 32.18
CA GLN A 691 -0.74 -32.25 32.98
C GLN A 691 -1.87 -32.78 32.09
N GLY A 692 -2.12 -32.17 30.92
CA GLY A 692 -3.06 -32.69 29.92
C GLY A 692 -2.65 -34.07 29.38
N MET A 693 -1.35 -34.29 29.13
CA MET A 693 -0.83 -35.59 28.68
C MET A 693 -0.93 -36.67 29.77
N ILE A 694 -0.63 -36.34 31.04
CA ILE A 694 -0.81 -37.30 32.16
C ILE A 694 -2.28 -37.70 32.30
N ASN A 695 -3.18 -36.71 32.27
CA ASN A 695 -4.61 -36.94 32.47
C ASN A 695 -5.23 -37.77 31.33
N SER A 696 -4.72 -37.64 30.10
CA SER A 696 -5.18 -38.44 28.95
C SER A 696 -4.63 -39.86 28.93
N ASN A 697 -3.48 -40.11 29.54
CA ASN A 697 -2.87 -41.45 29.66
C ASN A 697 -3.33 -42.24 30.91
N GLN A 698 -4.18 -41.67 31.77
CA GLN A 698 -4.79 -42.48 32.83
C GLN A 698 -5.82 -43.46 32.23
N PRO A 699 -5.70 -44.77 32.49
CA PRO A 699 -6.68 -45.74 32.04
C PRO A 699 -8.04 -45.35 32.64
N ILE A 700 -9.02 -45.07 31.77
CA ILE A 700 -10.38 -44.73 32.16
C ILE A 700 -10.89 -45.88 33.05
N ALA A 701 -10.94 -45.64 34.36
CA ALA A 701 -11.49 -46.60 35.29
C ALA A 701 -12.97 -46.79 34.94
N HIS A 702 -13.32 -47.90 34.29
CA HIS A 702 -14.71 -48.26 34.04
C HIS A 702 -15.47 -48.25 35.37
N PRO A 703 -16.58 -47.51 35.50
CA PRO A 703 -17.33 -47.44 36.74
C PRO A 703 -17.87 -48.84 37.06
N ARG A 704 -17.41 -49.39 38.20
CA ARG A 704 -17.95 -50.65 38.75
C ARG A 704 -19.45 -50.49 38.95
N GLY A 705 -20.19 -51.47 38.44
CA GLY A 705 -21.64 -51.47 38.34
C GLY A 705 -22.36 -51.16 39.65
N ASN A 706 -23.32 -50.23 39.57
CA ASN A 706 -24.37 -50.08 40.56
C ASN A 706 -25.24 -51.34 40.55
N LYS A 707 -25.15 -52.13 41.62
CA LYS A 707 -26.18 -53.10 42.01
C LYS A 707 -27.49 -52.34 42.19
N ARG A 708 -28.45 -52.55 41.29
CA ARG A 708 -29.86 -52.25 41.55
C ARG A 708 -30.60 -53.53 41.92
N ALA A 709 -31.38 -53.37 42.98
CA ALA A 709 -32.16 -54.37 43.66
C ALA A 709 -33.29 -54.93 42.78
N ALA A 710 -33.71 -56.13 43.19
CA ALA A 710 -34.81 -56.91 42.68
C ALA A 710 -36.12 -56.14 42.55
N SER A 711 -36.84 -56.43 41.48
CA SER A 711 -38.30 -56.55 41.50
C SER A 711 -38.70 -57.62 40.49
N GLU A 712 -39.33 -58.64 41.04
CA GLU A 712 -40.03 -59.74 40.39
C GLU A 712 -41.11 -59.19 39.46
N ASP A 713 -41.25 -59.75 38.25
CA ASP A 713 -42.57 -60.14 37.75
C ASP A 713 -42.43 -61.14 36.60
N GLU A 714 -43.36 -62.09 36.60
CA GLU A 714 -43.35 -63.34 35.86
C GLU A 714 -43.92 -63.23 34.42
N THR A 715 -43.52 -64.22 33.62
CA THR A 715 -44.31 -65.02 32.66
C THR A 715 -43.91 -64.95 31.18
N ASN A 716 -43.50 -66.13 30.70
CA ASN A 716 -43.68 -66.79 29.39
C ASN A 716 -43.22 -66.03 28.12
N ASP A 717 -42.62 -66.66 27.11
CA ASP A 717 -43.00 -67.90 26.44
C ASP A 717 -41.87 -68.33 25.46
N ASP A 718 -41.91 -69.60 25.09
CA ASP A 718 -40.98 -70.45 24.34
C ASP A 718 -40.48 -69.94 22.97
N GLY A 719 -39.28 -70.40 22.54
CA GLY A 719 -38.91 -70.39 21.12
C GLY A 719 -37.44 -70.61 20.75
N ALA A 720 -37.11 -71.86 20.42
CA ALA A 720 -35.86 -72.48 19.95
C ALA A 720 -35.04 -71.76 18.82
N PRO A 721 -33.78 -72.21 18.57
CA PRO A 721 -32.71 -71.44 17.90
C PRO A 721 -32.50 -71.80 16.40
N GLY A 722 -31.87 -70.89 15.64
CA GLY A 722 -31.42 -71.17 14.27
C GLY A 722 -30.64 -70.04 13.59
N PRO A 723 -29.82 -70.32 12.55
CA PRO A 723 -28.41 -69.92 12.55
C PRO A 723 -27.95 -68.99 11.40
N SER A 724 -26.65 -68.64 11.49
CA SER A 724 -25.76 -67.89 10.61
C SER A 724 -26.03 -67.91 9.10
N ILE A 725 -25.96 -66.73 8.48
CA ILE A 725 -25.91 -66.52 7.03
C ILE A 725 -24.57 -65.88 6.66
N GLY A 726 -23.75 -66.57 5.86
CA GLY A 726 -22.64 -66.00 5.11
C GLY A 726 -23.06 -65.58 3.68
N PRO A 727 -22.35 -64.66 3.01
CA PRO A 727 -22.78 -64.14 1.72
C PRO A 727 -22.24 -64.96 0.53
N LYS A 728 -23.15 -65.37 -0.36
CA LYS A 728 -22.86 -66.01 -1.64
C LYS A 728 -22.56 -64.98 -2.74
N ARG A 729 -21.46 -65.22 -3.45
CA ARG A 729 -21.09 -64.65 -4.75
C ARG A 729 -22.22 -64.81 -5.78
N ARG A 730 -22.53 -63.76 -6.54
CA ARG A 730 -23.43 -63.80 -7.70
C ARG A 730 -22.60 -63.75 -9.00
N ARG A 731 -22.80 -64.75 -9.84
CA ARG A 731 -22.14 -64.98 -11.14
C ARG A 731 -22.98 -64.36 -12.27
N MET A 732 -22.27 -63.92 -13.31
CA MET A 732 -22.76 -63.41 -14.59
C MET A 732 -23.52 -64.46 -15.41
N SER A 733 -24.57 -64.00 -16.10
CA SER A 733 -25.14 -64.48 -17.37
C SER A 733 -26.03 -63.32 -17.85
N GLY A 734 -25.81 -62.70 -19.01
CA GLY A 734 -25.85 -63.29 -20.35
C GLY A 734 -27.23 -63.02 -20.95
N GLY A 735 -27.31 -62.21 -22.00
CA GLY A 735 -28.57 -61.87 -22.69
C GLY A 735 -28.37 -60.74 -23.71
N ASP A 736 -28.42 -61.14 -24.97
CA ASP A 736 -28.06 -60.41 -26.19
C ASP A 736 -29.10 -59.40 -26.70
N ASP A 737 -28.67 -58.67 -27.74
CA ASP A 737 -29.40 -58.09 -28.88
C ASP A 737 -30.31 -56.87 -28.71
N ALA A 738 -29.89 -55.75 -29.32
CA ALA A 738 -30.60 -55.17 -30.48
C ALA A 738 -29.80 -54.02 -31.12
N GLU A 739 -29.50 -54.19 -32.40
CA GLU A 739 -29.08 -53.15 -33.35
C GLU A 739 -30.17 -52.08 -33.55
N GLY A 740 -29.78 -50.86 -33.96
CA GLY A 740 -30.64 -50.02 -34.81
C GLY A 740 -30.52 -48.51 -34.65
N SER A 741 -29.71 -47.92 -35.54
CA SER A 741 -29.68 -46.50 -36.00
C SER A 741 -29.05 -45.43 -35.11
#